data_AF-A0A7K4J9K7-F1
#
_entry.id   AF-A0A7K4J9K7-F1
#
_cell.length_a   1.000
_cell.length_b   1.000
_cell.length_c   1.000
_cell.angle_alpha   90.00
_cell.angle_beta   90.00
_cell.angle_gamma   90.00
#
_symmetry.space_group_name_H-M   'P 1'
#
loop_
_entity.id
_entity.type
_entity.pdbx_description
1 polymer ?
#
loop_
_entity_poly.entity_id
_entity_poly.type
_entity_poly.pdbx_seq_one_letter_code
_entity_poly.pdbx_strand_id
1 'polypeptide(L)'
;INLEMPTVNIDGEVTVLAAIPEVVKALESSAMTWQKSISTALEEQLKKVPQGNGPLAEVDLWREINDTLSALTEQTKLPEVQKVLEILQEAESERLGDLWIVLSDLRKHHMEALDNVKCLSALEHYLKNLTYGADFNVVLNTIPSLMNALRVIRIVSRHYNKDEWMLPLMERIAWEISMRVYKFVDLHTLFKGDRAAAKKKVAEAKSTLEQWKNCYFDVRAQIEESGGEKHWEFDRKRLFEKTDYMASICQDLYDIFQVITEELYNIFNPELTAVTANPKGIDDLVRRVNGLICPVEELTFDPFSIRSAHDWKLIMEEFKEQVSVENVKQIFVQNLKDPPLCKNHPPLAGAIYWSRSLFYRIKHTIIRFKEVEDLLTSERGKEVKQLYLQVAKRMKEYEDEKYNQWKDGTEKIIPVLLKNTLLTVSSVTEQPVTSKKNVHFIVNFPPVLQEIIIETKYMEQLGFPIPEIARYVALQEDTYLRYTNGLKNMLDHYNKLMGTLNEAENKLLDDHIQGLWGIFKPGHRRLNWNALGVGNFIGQCTQAVRRFESLVRQVHNNSEDISNKLLFIESTNLFKFPPSKNDDELPNVNEFFEYVRCERAKDVAQMVRKYVAISQLLIKVEGQVANTKSGKCPKLTSYYAYWENRIYEVLTQLIVKNLQAFNTAILRNVPLFQTEAILCVPEIIFQPKASEIEKMTVQCIQDCTEVTKHFVRWMHGTCIACPPQRVKKDEVITFSFYSDVSQNPLIMKQAAVITQNVHKLLASLSNYLNQWKRYQPLWKLDKAMVMERLAAEKPACVTFDEELQFYMKVAQEVTQQPLIKDEQFIRLQLAPLAYTVQEHARDWVVSLGKLLNESAREELFSLQEEIQVGVFRSSCM
;
A
#
# COMPACT_ATOMS: atom_id res chain seq x y z
N ILE A 1 77.98 -2.34 18.18
CA ILE A 1 79.35 -2.88 17.98
C ILE A 1 80.16 -2.36 19.14
N ASN A 2 80.82 -3.24 19.91
CA ASN A 2 81.59 -2.85 21.09
C ASN A 2 83.06 -3.21 20.89
N LEU A 3 83.96 -2.26 21.15
CA LEU A 3 85.40 -2.50 21.16
C LEU A 3 85.76 -3.35 22.39
N GLU A 4 86.41 -4.50 22.18
CA GLU A 4 86.82 -5.39 23.27
C GLU A 4 87.98 -4.78 24.06
N MET A 5 87.78 -4.50 25.34
CA MET A 5 88.83 -3.91 26.19
C MET A 5 89.91 -4.93 26.52
N PRO A 6 91.19 -4.49 26.62
CA PRO A 6 92.27 -5.39 27.00
C PRO A 6 92.05 -5.96 28.40
N THR A 7 92.33 -7.25 28.59
CA THR A 7 92.23 -7.92 29.89
C THR A 7 93.41 -7.63 30.82
N VAL A 8 94.37 -6.84 30.35
CA VAL A 8 95.60 -6.48 31.08
C VAL A 8 95.36 -5.21 31.90
N ASN A 9 95.88 -5.17 33.13
CA ASN A 9 95.75 -3.99 34.00
C ASN A 9 96.56 -2.81 33.44
N ILE A 10 95.86 -1.70 33.15
CA ILE A 10 96.43 -0.47 32.59
C ILE A 10 96.50 0.68 33.59
N ASP A 11 96.36 0.46 34.91
CA ASP A 11 96.29 1.52 35.94
C ASP A 11 97.65 2.18 36.27
N GLY A 12 98.75 1.73 35.66
CA GLY A 12 100.10 2.31 35.84
C GLY A 12 100.40 3.56 35.00
N GLU A 13 101.60 4.14 35.19
CA GLU A 13 102.14 5.22 34.35
C GLU A 13 102.47 4.73 32.94
N VAL A 14 102.19 5.55 31.92
CA VAL A 14 102.28 5.20 30.49
C VAL A 14 103.70 4.75 30.10
N THR A 15 104.73 5.48 30.56
CA THR A 15 106.15 5.18 30.27
C THR A 15 106.60 3.84 30.85
N VAL A 16 106.07 3.44 32.01
CA VAL A 16 106.38 2.17 32.65
C VAL A 16 105.70 1.02 31.92
N LEU A 17 104.42 1.18 31.57
CA LEU A 17 103.66 0.15 30.87
C LEU A 17 104.16 -0.06 29.43
N ALA A 18 104.63 1.01 28.77
CA ALA A 18 105.23 0.94 27.44
C ALA A 18 106.56 0.16 27.40
N ALA A 19 107.29 0.09 28.51
CA ALA A 19 108.55 -0.64 28.61
C ALA A 19 108.35 -2.17 28.85
N ILE A 20 107.12 -2.63 29.11
CA ILE A 20 106.83 -4.05 29.42
C ILE A 20 106.37 -4.78 28.14
N PRO A 21 107.18 -5.69 27.56
CA PRO A 21 106.86 -6.31 26.27
C PRO A 21 105.57 -7.15 26.28
N GLU A 22 105.25 -7.81 27.39
CA GLU A 22 104.02 -8.61 27.53
C GLU A 22 102.76 -7.75 27.52
N VAL A 23 102.81 -6.56 28.14
CA VAL A 23 101.72 -5.59 28.16
C VAL A 23 101.54 -5.00 26.77
N VAL A 24 102.62 -4.51 26.14
CA VAL A 24 102.58 -3.95 24.78
C VAL A 24 102.02 -4.95 23.78
N LYS A 25 102.46 -6.23 23.80
CA LYS A 25 101.96 -7.27 22.89
C LYS A 25 100.47 -7.57 23.08
N ALA A 26 99.96 -7.53 24.31
CA ALA A 26 98.54 -7.70 24.58
C ALA A 26 97.70 -6.50 24.11
N LEU A 27 98.24 -5.29 24.26
CA LEU A 27 97.63 -4.06 23.73
C LEU A 27 97.64 -4.03 22.19
N GLU A 28 98.71 -4.51 21.54
CA GLU A 28 98.79 -4.68 20.09
C GLU A 28 97.74 -5.67 19.55
N SER A 29 97.52 -6.78 20.27
CA SER A 29 96.45 -7.72 19.93
C SER A 29 95.07 -7.07 20.02
N SER A 30 94.85 -6.23 21.03
CA SER A 30 93.59 -5.49 21.21
C SER A 30 93.41 -4.44 20.10
N ALA A 31 94.47 -3.72 19.74
CA ALA A 31 94.51 -2.77 18.64
C ALA A 31 94.17 -3.41 17.28
N MET A 32 94.69 -4.61 16.98
CA MET A 32 94.36 -5.35 15.76
C MET A 32 92.88 -5.79 15.73
N THR A 33 92.32 -6.22 16.87
CA THR A 33 90.89 -6.54 16.98
C THR A 33 90.02 -5.31 16.77
N TRP A 34 90.41 -4.15 17.33
CA TRP A 34 89.73 -2.88 17.11
C TRP A 34 89.79 -2.45 15.65
N GLN A 35 90.96 -2.52 15.02
CA GLN A 35 91.14 -2.19 13.60
C GLN A 35 90.20 -3.02 12.72
N LYS A 36 90.16 -4.34 12.91
CA LYS A 36 89.27 -5.24 12.16
C LYS A 36 87.79 -4.94 12.41
N SER A 37 87.42 -4.70 13.67
CA SER A 37 86.02 -4.41 14.05
C SER A 37 85.53 -3.10 13.44
N ILE A 38 86.36 -2.04 13.49
CA ILE A 38 86.01 -0.73 12.93
C ILE A 38 85.97 -0.79 11.39
N SER A 39 86.92 -1.48 10.75
CA SER A 39 86.94 -1.63 9.29
C SER A 39 85.72 -2.40 8.77
N THR A 40 85.38 -3.50 9.43
CA THR A 40 84.18 -4.31 9.08
C THR A 40 82.92 -3.48 9.25
N ALA A 41 82.81 -2.76 10.37
CA ALA A 41 81.66 -1.88 10.63
C ALA A 41 81.51 -0.79 9.57
N LEU A 42 82.62 -0.14 9.17
CA LEU A 42 82.63 0.89 8.13
C LEU A 42 82.20 0.33 6.77
N GLU A 43 82.76 -0.81 6.36
CA GLU A 43 82.37 -1.47 5.11
C GLU A 43 80.89 -1.86 5.08
N GLU A 44 80.36 -2.37 6.19
CA GLU A 44 78.94 -2.71 6.32
C GLU A 44 78.06 -1.47 6.22
N GLN A 45 78.41 -0.37 6.89
CA GLN A 45 77.61 0.86 6.83
C GLN A 45 77.63 1.50 5.43
N LEU A 46 78.78 1.53 4.76
CA LEU A 46 78.94 2.17 3.45
C LEU A 46 78.22 1.42 2.31
N LYS A 47 77.92 0.12 2.48
CA LYS A 47 77.18 -0.69 1.48
C LYS A 47 75.66 -0.63 1.66
N LYS A 48 75.14 0.00 2.72
CA LYS A 48 73.70 0.07 2.97
C LYS A 48 73.00 0.93 1.92
N VAL A 49 71.80 0.51 1.55
CA VAL A 49 70.89 1.24 0.66
C VAL A 49 69.59 1.57 1.40
N PRO A 50 68.88 2.65 1.01
CA PRO A 50 67.66 3.03 1.71
C PRO A 50 66.59 1.95 1.61
N GLN A 51 65.95 1.60 2.74
CA GLN A 51 64.87 0.61 2.77
C GLN A 51 63.52 1.24 2.43
N GLY A 52 63.06 1.04 1.20
CA GLY A 52 61.81 1.60 0.67
C GLY A 52 62.07 2.53 -0.51
N ASN A 53 61.00 2.98 -1.18
CA ASN A 53 61.08 3.83 -2.38
C ASN A 53 60.87 5.32 -2.11
N GLY A 54 60.32 5.68 -0.94
CA GLY A 54 60.07 7.07 -0.54
C GLY A 54 61.34 7.79 -0.07
N PRO A 55 61.25 9.11 0.16
CA PRO A 55 62.40 9.95 0.53
C PRO A 55 62.78 9.83 2.02
N LEU A 56 61.83 9.46 2.90
CA LEU A 56 62.12 9.24 4.33
C LEU A 56 63.07 8.06 4.56
N ALA A 57 63.07 7.07 3.67
CA ALA A 57 64.00 5.94 3.74
C ALA A 57 65.47 6.40 3.68
N GLU A 58 65.75 7.50 2.99
CA GLU A 58 67.09 8.07 2.91
C GLU A 58 67.47 8.82 4.19
N VAL A 59 66.50 9.49 4.83
CA VAL A 59 66.69 10.11 6.17
C VAL A 59 67.01 9.04 7.21
N ASP A 60 66.26 7.95 7.22
CA ASP A 60 66.45 6.86 8.18
C ASP A 60 67.77 6.12 7.96
N LEU A 61 68.18 5.92 6.69
CA LEU A 61 69.49 5.35 6.35
C LEU A 61 70.64 6.19 6.95
N TRP A 62 70.65 7.50 6.68
CA TRP A 62 71.73 8.36 7.16
C TRP A 62 71.72 8.48 8.69
N ARG A 63 70.54 8.44 9.33
CA ARG A 63 70.42 8.39 10.79
C ARG A 63 71.03 7.11 11.36
N GLU A 64 70.72 5.95 10.77
CA GLU A 64 71.27 4.65 11.20
C GLU A 64 72.79 4.58 11.04
N ILE A 65 73.32 5.08 9.90
CA ILE A 65 74.76 5.17 9.67
C ILE A 65 75.39 6.08 10.72
N ASN A 66 74.83 7.27 10.95
CA ASN A 66 75.35 8.21 11.95
C ASN A 66 75.32 7.61 13.36
N ASP A 67 74.23 6.98 13.79
CA ASP A 67 74.10 6.41 15.13
C ASP A 67 75.16 5.31 15.36
N THR A 68 75.40 4.47 14.35
CA THR A 68 76.42 3.41 14.41
C THR A 68 77.83 3.99 14.45
N LEU A 69 78.16 4.94 13.56
CA LEU A 69 79.49 5.54 13.51
C LEU A 69 79.77 6.46 14.70
N SER A 70 78.74 7.13 15.23
CA SER A 70 78.82 7.95 16.43
C SER A 70 79.10 7.10 17.65
N ALA A 71 78.36 5.99 17.83
CA ALA A 71 78.60 5.04 18.93
C ALA A 71 80.02 4.45 18.89
N LEU A 72 80.54 4.12 17.70
CA LEU A 72 81.93 3.67 17.54
C LEU A 72 82.91 4.80 17.86
N THR A 73 82.65 6.01 17.38
CA THR A 73 83.51 7.18 17.64
C THR A 73 83.58 7.51 19.13
N GLU A 74 82.46 7.46 19.87
CA GLU A 74 82.46 7.68 21.31
C GLU A 74 83.22 6.59 22.08
N GLN A 75 83.15 5.33 21.64
CA GLN A 75 83.97 4.27 22.22
C GLN A 75 85.47 4.52 22.05
N THR A 76 85.90 5.10 20.94
CA THR A 76 87.31 5.46 20.76
C THR A 76 87.78 6.54 21.71
N LYS A 77 86.88 7.36 22.27
CA LYS A 77 87.19 8.43 23.23
C LYS A 77 87.19 7.98 24.68
N LEU A 78 86.84 6.71 24.97
CA LEU A 78 86.88 6.18 26.33
C LEU A 78 88.30 6.32 26.91
N PRO A 79 88.44 6.69 28.20
CA PRO A 79 89.74 6.96 28.80
C PRO A 79 90.67 5.74 28.74
N GLU A 80 90.12 4.53 28.84
CA GLU A 80 90.86 3.28 28.70
C GLU A 80 91.44 3.12 27.28
N VAL A 81 90.64 3.43 26.26
CA VAL A 81 91.08 3.34 24.85
C VAL A 81 92.13 4.39 24.54
N GLN A 82 91.94 5.63 25.02
CA GLN A 82 92.94 6.70 24.88
C GLN A 82 94.26 6.34 25.57
N LYS A 83 94.19 5.79 26.79
CA LYS A 83 95.38 5.33 27.52
C LYS A 83 96.12 4.20 26.78
N VAL A 84 95.40 3.28 26.14
CA VAL A 84 96.01 2.23 25.29
C VAL A 84 96.72 2.83 24.09
N LEU A 85 96.12 3.83 23.42
CA LEU A 85 96.75 4.54 22.30
C LEU A 85 98.02 5.29 22.73
N GLU A 86 98.00 5.95 23.90
CA GLU A 86 99.17 6.64 24.46
C GLU A 86 100.30 5.66 24.81
N ILE A 87 100.01 4.50 25.40
CA ILE A 87 101.00 3.46 25.70
C ILE A 87 101.62 2.89 24.43
N LEU A 88 100.81 2.58 23.41
CA LEU A 88 101.30 2.07 22.13
C LEU A 88 102.11 3.13 21.36
N GLN A 89 101.81 4.41 21.56
CA GLN A 89 102.55 5.53 20.97
C GLN A 89 103.92 5.69 21.62
N GLU A 90 103.99 5.65 22.95
CA GLU A 90 105.24 5.72 23.71
C GLU A 90 106.13 4.49 23.45
N ALA A 91 105.53 3.32 23.19
CA ALA A 91 106.22 2.09 22.83
C ALA A 91 106.66 2.01 21.34
N GLU A 92 106.40 3.06 20.53
CA GLU A 92 106.69 3.11 19.09
C GLU A 92 106.18 1.89 18.29
N SER A 93 104.99 1.37 18.61
CA SER A 93 104.45 0.16 17.97
C SER A 93 104.11 0.38 16.48
N GLU A 94 104.59 -0.52 15.61
CA GLU A 94 104.28 -0.52 14.17
C GLU A 94 102.78 -0.70 13.88
N ARG A 95 102.03 -1.33 14.79
CA ARG A 95 100.58 -1.59 14.65
C ARG A 95 99.72 -0.35 14.87
N LEU A 96 100.27 0.69 15.47
CA LEU A 96 99.55 1.93 15.76
C LEU A 96 99.24 2.71 14.47
N GLY A 97 100.11 2.64 13.46
CA GLY A 97 99.91 3.33 12.18
C GLY A 97 98.65 2.87 11.43
N ASP A 98 98.47 1.55 11.30
CA ASP A 98 97.31 0.95 10.65
C ASP A 98 95.99 1.26 11.39
N LEU A 99 96.03 1.29 12.72
CA LEU A 99 94.88 1.67 13.55
C LEU A 99 94.54 3.16 13.39
N TRP A 100 95.53 4.05 13.32
CA TRP A 100 95.30 5.49 13.10
C TRP A 100 94.60 5.78 11.77
N ILE A 101 94.90 5.02 10.71
CA ILE A 101 94.23 5.14 9.40
C ILE A 101 92.74 4.84 9.58
N VAL A 102 92.40 3.69 10.17
CA VAL A 102 91.00 3.27 10.36
C VAL A 102 90.24 4.20 11.31
N LEU A 103 90.90 4.74 12.35
CA LEU A 103 90.31 5.77 13.22
C LEU A 103 90.10 7.10 12.50
N SER A 104 91.01 7.48 11.58
CA SER A 104 90.86 8.66 10.74
C SER A 104 89.69 8.51 9.77
N ASP A 105 89.57 7.35 9.13
CA ASP A 105 88.45 7.03 8.23
C ASP A 105 87.12 7.00 8.99
N LEU A 106 87.09 6.41 10.19
CA LEU A 106 85.92 6.46 11.07
C LEU A 106 85.50 7.90 11.38
N ARG A 107 86.44 8.77 11.77
CA ARG A 107 86.14 10.18 12.05
C ARG A 107 85.64 10.92 10.82
N LYS A 108 86.24 10.67 9.65
CA LYS A 108 85.86 11.28 8.37
C LYS A 108 84.42 10.88 7.98
N HIS A 109 84.11 9.59 8.01
CA HIS A 109 82.78 9.07 7.65
C HIS A 109 81.72 9.42 8.70
N HIS A 110 82.07 9.46 9.99
CA HIS A 110 81.16 9.97 11.03
C HIS A 110 80.84 11.45 10.81
N MET A 111 81.83 12.29 10.46
CA MET A 111 81.59 13.71 10.19
C MET A 111 80.72 13.92 8.93
N GLU A 112 80.96 13.14 7.88
CA GLU A 112 80.11 13.13 6.69
C GLU A 112 78.67 12.69 7.02
N ALA A 113 78.50 11.60 7.77
CA ALA A 113 77.18 11.11 8.19
C ALA A 113 76.45 12.14 9.06
N LEU A 114 77.15 12.78 10.00
CA LEU A 114 76.60 13.81 10.88
C LEU A 114 76.12 15.04 10.09
N ASP A 115 76.91 15.52 9.13
CA ASP A 115 76.52 16.65 8.29
C ASP A 115 75.36 16.31 7.34
N ASN A 116 75.34 15.10 6.79
CA ASN A 116 74.23 14.62 5.95
C ASN A 116 72.94 14.49 6.77
N VAL A 117 73.00 13.93 7.99
CA VAL A 117 71.85 13.86 8.92
C VAL A 117 71.33 15.26 9.25
N LYS A 118 72.19 16.25 9.52
CA LYS A 118 71.75 17.63 9.74
C LYS A 118 71.03 18.21 8.52
N CYS A 119 71.57 18.00 7.32
CA CYS A 119 70.95 18.47 6.07
C CYS A 119 69.57 17.82 5.86
N LEU A 120 69.49 16.50 5.99
CA LEU A 120 68.26 15.73 5.80
C LEU A 120 67.22 16.00 6.89
N SER A 121 67.66 16.25 8.13
CA SER A 121 66.76 16.65 9.23
C SER A 121 66.08 18.00 8.96
N ALA A 122 66.76 18.92 8.25
CA ALA A 122 66.15 20.18 7.82
C ALA A 122 65.07 19.99 6.73
N LEU A 123 65.10 18.86 6.00
CA LEU A 123 64.08 18.49 5.01
C LEU A 123 62.96 17.64 5.62
N GLU A 124 63.21 16.96 6.73
CA GLU A 124 62.37 15.90 7.27
C GLU A 124 60.92 16.34 7.48
N HIS A 125 60.67 17.56 7.92
CA HIS A 125 59.31 18.09 8.06
C HIS A 125 58.58 18.15 6.71
N TYR A 126 59.22 18.66 5.66
CA TYR A 126 58.63 18.73 4.33
C TYR A 126 58.41 17.33 3.73
N LEU A 127 59.36 16.41 3.93
CA LEU A 127 59.24 15.02 3.47
C LEU A 127 58.11 14.27 4.21
N LYS A 128 57.92 14.52 5.50
CA LYS A 128 56.77 14.02 6.28
C LYS A 128 55.46 14.61 5.79
N ASN A 129 55.42 15.90 5.41
CA ASN A 129 54.23 16.51 4.83
C ASN A 129 53.86 15.91 3.47
N LEU A 130 54.85 15.57 2.62
CA LEU A 130 54.60 14.85 1.36
C LEU A 130 54.04 13.44 1.61
N THR A 131 54.61 12.71 2.57
CA THR A 131 54.28 11.29 2.82
C THR A 131 52.98 11.13 3.61
N TYR A 132 52.82 11.91 4.67
CA TYR A 132 51.76 11.76 5.68
C TYR A 132 50.80 12.94 5.76
N GLY A 133 50.94 13.95 4.88
CA GLY A 133 50.03 15.10 4.84
C GLY A 133 48.58 14.65 4.72
N ALA A 134 47.73 15.18 5.60
CA ALA A 134 46.31 14.82 5.70
C ALA A 134 45.56 15.13 4.40
N ASP A 135 45.79 16.32 3.83
CA ASP A 135 45.14 16.80 2.62
C ASP A 135 46.12 17.00 1.47
N PHE A 136 45.62 16.80 0.26
CA PHE A 136 46.41 16.93 -0.97
C PHE A 136 46.92 18.37 -1.21
N ASN A 137 46.19 19.37 -0.70
CA ASN A 137 46.62 20.77 -0.70
C ASN A 137 47.85 21.02 0.17
N VAL A 138 48.07 20.24 1.23
CA VAL A 138 49.30 20.32 2.05
C VAL A 138 50.51 19.92 1.21
N VAL A 139 50.36 18.89 0.38
CA VAL A 139 51.41 18.41 -0.54
C VAL A 139 51.72 19.49 -1.59
N LEU A 140 50.70 20.02 -2.25
CA LEU A 140 50.85 21.10 -3.26
C LEU A 140 51.61 22.31 -2.69
N ASN A 141 51.23 22.78 -1.50
CA ASN A 141 51.85 23.95 -0.87
C ASN A 141 53.25 23.67 -0.31
N THR A 142 53.60 22.41 -0.05
CA THR A 142 54.91 22.01 0.48
C THR A 142 55.99 22.00 -0.60
N ILE A 143 55.64 21.67 -1.85
CA ILE A 143 56.59 21.51 -2.97
C ILE A 143 57.48 22.74 -3.19
N PRO A 144 56.96 23.99 -3.25
CA PRO A 144 57.80 25.18 -3.43
C PRO A 144 58.83 25.38 -2.31
N SER A 145 58.41 25.19 -1.05
CA SER A 145 59.31 25.32 0.11
C SER A 145 60.35 24.21 0.15
N LEU A 146 59.96 22.97 -0.18
CA LEU A 146 60.88 21.84 -0.28
C LEU A 146 61.92 22.07 -1.38
N MET A 147 61.52 22.52 -2.56
CA MET A 147 62.45 22.77 -3.67
C MET A 147 63.47 23.86 -3.31
N ASN A 148 63.04 24.91 -2.61
CA ASN A 148 63.95 25.94 -2.08
C ASN A 148 64.87 25.40 -0.98
N ALA A 149 64.39 24.51 -0.11
CA ALA A 149 65.23 23.89 0.91
C ALA A 149 66.31 22.97 0.28
N LEU A 150 65.95 22.21 -0.76
CA LEU A 150 66.89 21.42 -1.57
C LEU A 150 67.94 22.32 -2.24
N ARG A 151 67.53 23.48 -2.76
CA ARG A 151 68.46 24.50 -3.28
C ARG A 151 69.47 24.94 -2.21
N VAL A 152 68.99 25.30 -1.01
CA VAL A 152 69.87 25.74 0.08
C VAL A 152 70.86 24.64 0.46
N ILE A 153 70.42 23.38 0.54
CA ILE A 153 71.30 22.25 0.85
C ILE A 153 72.35 22.05 -0.23
N ARG A 154 72.01 22.15 -1.52
CA ARG A 154 73.00 22.10 -2.61
C ARG A 154 74.06 23.18 -2.50
N ILE A 155 73.68 24.38 -2.04
CA ILE A 155 74.60 25.50 -1.86
C ILE A 155 75.49 25.30 -0.63
N VAL A 156 74.88 25.00 0.53
CA VAL A 156 75.51 25.08 1.86
C VAL A 156 76.13 23.76 2.32
N SER A 157 75.58 22.62 1.93
CA SER A 157 76.08 21.32 2.39
C SER A 157 77.49 21.06 1.86
N ARG A 158 78.35 20.49 2.71
CA ARG A 158 79.73 20.13 2.40
C ARG A 158 79.84 18.77 1.72
N HIS A 159 78.96 17.84 2.10
CA HIS A 159 79.03 16.43 1.70
C HIS A 159 77.83 16.00 0.85
N TYR A 160 76.62 16.46 1.19
CA TYR A 160 75.37 16.10 0.50
C TYR A 160 75.12 16.89 -0.79
N ASN A 161 76.00 17.83 -1.14
CA ASN A 161 75.82 18.69 -2.31
C ASN A 161 76.12 18.00 -3.65
N LYS A 162 76.47 16.72 -3.68
CA LYS A 162 76.85 15.96 -4.88
C LYS A 162 75.63 15.42 -5.63
N ASP A 163 75.74 15.30 -6.96
CA ASP A 163 74.67 14.75 -7.81
C ASP A 163 74.31 13.30 -7.45
N GLU A 164 75.31 12.53 -7.03
CA GLU A 164 75.18 11.13 -6.59
C GLU A 164 74.20 10.95 -5.42
N TRP A 165 73.98 12.00 -4.62
CA TRP A 165 73.04 11.99 -3.48
C TRP A 165 71.77 12.79 -3.76
N MET A 166 71.90 13.97 -4.38
CA MET A 166 70.75 14.84 -4.66
C MET A 166 69.77 14.23 -5.67
N LEU A 167 70.28 13.58 -6.74
CA LEU A 167 69.42 13.00 -7.78
C LEU A 167 68.59 11.82 -7.26
N PRO A 168 69.16 10.81 -6.55
CA PRO A 168 68.35 9.75 -5.95
C PRO A 168 67.29 10.28 -4.96
N LEU A 169 67.61 11.29 -4.14
CA LEU A 169 66.63 11.90 -3.24
C LEU A 169 65.48 12.56 -4.01
N MET A 170 65.78 13.31 -5.07
CA MET A 170 64.77 13.96 -5.92
C MET A 170 63.92 12.93 -6.68
N GLU A 171 64.49 11.82 -7.12
CA GLU A 171 63.74 10.71 -7.72
C GLU A 171 62.79 10.07 -6.70
N ARG A 172 63.23 9.89 -5.45
CA ARG A 172 62.38 9.41 -4.35
C ARG A 172 61.26 10.38 -4.01
N ILE A 173 61.50 11.69 -4.09
CA ILE A 173 60.47 12.73 -3.92
C ILE A 173 59.46 12.66 -5.09
N ALA A 174 59.93 12.58 -6.34
CA ALA A 174 59.05 12.44 -7.50
C ALA A 174 58.21 11.14 -7.44
N TRP A 175 58.81 10.05 -6.93
CA TRP A 175 58.10 8.81 -6.66
C TRP A 175 57.00 8.99 -5.60
N GLU A 176 57.30 9.67 -4.49
CA GLU A 176 56.32 9.91 -3.43
C GLU A 176 55.15 10.78 -3.92
N ILE A 177 55.44 11.85 -4.68
CA ILE A 177 54.42 12.70 -5.31
C ILE A 177 53.54 11.87 -6.26
N SER A 178 54.15 11.04 -7.10
CA SER A 178 53.43 10.12 -8.00
C SER A 178 52.55 9.15 -7.22
N MET A 179 53.06 8.56 -6.14
CA MET A 179 52.29 7.64 -5.29
C MET A 179 51.14 8.34 -4.58
N ARG A 180 51.33 9.60 -4.17
CA ARG A 180 50.27 10.38 -3.55
C ARG A 180 49.15 10.70 -4.52
N VAL A 181 49.47 11.03 -5.77
CA VAL A 181 48.49 11.22 -6.86
C VAL A 181 47.76 9.92 -7.16
N TYR A 182 48.50 8.82 -7.34
CA TYR A 182 47.93 7.50 -7.62
C TYR A 182 46.91 7.07 -6.56
N LYS A 183 47.20 7.29 -5.27
CA LYS A 183 46.26 7.00 -4.17
C LYS A 183 45.10 7.98 -4.08
N PHE A 184 45.32 9.24 -4.49
CA PHE A 184 44.31 10.30 -4.40
C PHE A 184 43.28 10.23 -5.54
N VAL A 185 43.72 9.81 -6.73
CA VAL A 185 42.91 9.64 -7.94
C VAL A 185 42.73 8.14 -8.22
N ASP A 186 42.03 7.45 -7.32
CA ASP A 186 41.69 6.04 -7.51
C ASP A 186 40.50 5.90 -8.48
N LEU A 187 40.77 5.46 -9.70
CA LEU A 187 39.79 5.35 -10.77
C LEU A 187 38.61 4.43 -10.47
N HIS A 188 38.81 3.38 -9.67
CA HIS A 188 37.74 2.45 -9.31
C HIS A 188 36.69 3.08 -8.38
N THR A 189 37.04 4.16 -7.70
CA THR A 189 36.17 4.91 -6.80
C THR A 189 35.87 6.31 -7.29
N LEU A 190 36.68 6.86 -8.20
CA LEU A 190 36.58 8.23 -8.71
C LEU A 190 35.23 8.53 -9.37
N PHE A 191 34.74 7.61 -10.21
CA PHE A 191 33.47 7.79 -10.92
C PHE A 191 32.23 7.40 -10.08
N LYS A 192 32.42 6.71 -8.94
CA LYS A 192 31.34 6.29 -8.03
C LYS A 192 30.93 7.38 -7.03
N GLY A 193 31.77 8.39 -6.84
CA GLY A 193 31.54 9.50 -5.91
C GLY A 193 30.81 10.70 -6.53
N ASP A 194 30.81 11.83 -5.81
CA ASP A 194 30.32 13.10 -6.36
C ASP A 194 31.23 13.57 -7.51
N ARG A 195 30.63 13.88 -8.66
CA ARG A 195 31.33 14.21 -9.91
C ARG A 195 32.02 15.57 -9.83
N ALA A 196 31.42 16.55 -9.16
CA ALA A 196 32.03 17.85 -8.95
C ALA A 196 33.26 17.74 -8.03
N ALA A 197 33.14 16.96 -6.95
CA ALA A 197 34.27 16.63 -6.10
C ALA A 197 35.35 15.83 -6.83
N ALA A 198 34.99 14.84 -7.65
CA ALA A 198 35.94 14.05 -8.45
C ALA A 198 36.73 14.92 -9.44
N LYS A 199 36.04 15.80 -10.17
CA LYS A 199 36.66 16.79 -11.07
C LYS A 199 37.67 17.67 -10.34
N LYS A 200 37.30 18.18 -9.15
CA LYS A 200 38.17 18.99 -8.31
C LYS A 200 39.42 18.19 -7.87
N LYS A 201 39.24 16.94 -7.43
CA LYS A 201 40.36 16.06 -7.04
C LYS A 201 41.36 15.85 -8.19
N VAL A 202 40.86 15.59 -9.39
CA VAL A 202 41.71 15.39 -10.58
C VAL A 202 42.46 16.67 -10.94
N ALA A 203 41.82 17.84 -10.84
CA ALA A 203 42.46 19.13 -11.06
C ALA A 203 43.58 19.42 -10.04
N GLU A 204 43.33 19.14 -8.76
CA GLU A 204 44.32 19.27 -7.70
C GLU A 204 45.51 18.31 -7.93
N ALA A 205 45.24 17.06 -8.31
CA ALA A 205 46.25 16.06 -8.67
C ALA A 205 47.16 16.51 -9.81
N LYS A 206 46.56 17.02 -10.90
CA LYS A 206 47.28 17.59 -12.04
C LYS A 206 48.17 18.74 -11.60
N SER A 207 47.61 19.70 -10.85
CA SER A 207 48.32 20.88 -10.36
C SER A 207 49.55 20.49 -9.54
N THR A 208 49.45 19.50 -8.65
CA THR A 208 50.60 19.03 -7.85
C THR A 208 51.72 18.44 -8.68
N LEU A 209 51.40 17.67 -9.73
CA LEU A 209 52.39 17.10 -10.65
C LEU A 209 53.10 18.20 -11.47
N GLU A 210 52.34 19.19 -11.94
CA GLU A 210 52.89 20.32 -12.69
C GLU A 210 53.71 21.25 -11.78
N GLN A 211 53.27 21.46 -10.53
CA GLN A 211 53.97 22.29 -9.53
C GLN A 211 55.37 21.75 -9.23
N TRP A 212 55.55 20.43 -9.15
CA TRP A 212 56.86 19.79 -8.98
C TRP A 212 57.85 20.21 -10.08
N LYS A 213 57.41 20.14 -11.34
CA LYS A 213 58.22 20.48 -12.50
C LYS A 213 58.44 21.99 -12.61
N ASN A 214 57.39 22.78 -12.40
CA ASN A 214 57.47 24.25 -12.46
C ASN A 214 58.45 24.78 -11.41
N CYS A 215 58.33 24.35 -10.14
CA CYS A 215 59.25 24.78 -9.09
C CYS A 215 60.70 24.38 -9.36
N TYR A 216 60.94 23.23 -10.02
CA TYR A 216 62.28 22.84 -10.42
C TYR A 216 62.89 23.82 -11.42
N PHE A 217 62.14 24.17 -12.48
CA PHE A 217 62.60 25.11 -13.49
C PHE A 217 62.70 26.55 -12.97
N ASP A 218 61.80 26.97 -12.07
CA ASP A 218 61.88 28.27 -11.40
C ASP A 218 63.16 28.38 -10.56
N VAL A 219 63.48 27.35 -9.77
CA VAL A 219 64.71 27.32 -8.97
C VAL A 219 65.95 27.26 -9.86
N ARG A 220 65.89 26.52 -10.97
CA ARG A 220 66.97 26.48 -11.96
C ARG A 220 67.26 27.86 -12.54
N ALA A 221 66.23 28.57 -12.99
CA ALA A 221 66.36 29.92 -13.55
C ALA A 221 66.97 30.88 -12.51
N GLN A 222 66.52 30.82 -11.25
CA GLN A 222 67.08 31.65 -10.16
C GLN A 222 68.57 31.37 -9.91
N ILE A 223 69.01 30.10 -10.04
CA ILE A 223 70.42 29.74 -9.86
C ILE A 223 71.26 30.24 -11.05
N GLU A 224 70.77 30.09 -12.28
CA GLU A 224 71.42 30.59 -13.50
C GLU A 224 71.58 32.12 -13.46
N GLU A 225 70.58 32.87 -12.99
CA GLU A 225 70.64 34.33 -12.81
C GLU A 225 71.63 34.76 -11.72
N SER A 226 71.79 33.97 -10.65
CA SER A 226 72.68 34.29 -9.52
C SER A 226 74.19 34.08 -9.80
N GLY A 227 74.55 33.52 -10.96
CA GLY A 227 75.95 33.34 -11.38
C GLY A 227 76.77 32.32 -10.58
N GLY A 228 76.14 31.40 -9.86
CA GLY A 228 76.82 30.42 -9.01
C GLY A 228 77.50 29.28 -9.78
N GLU A 229 78.66 28.81 -9.30
CA GLU A 229 79.45 27.71 -9.90
C GLU A 229 78.75 26.33 -9.87
N LYS A 230 77.70 26.15 -9.06
CA LYS A 230 77.02 24.86 -8.88
C LYS A 230 75.84 24.74 -9.85
N HIS A 231 76.04 23.96 -10.92
CA HIS A 231 74.99 23.65 -11.90
C HIS A 231 73.81 22.88 -11.28
N TRP A 232 72.58 23.32 -11.57
CA TRP A 232 71.32 22.71 -11.14
C TRP A 232 70.60 22.07 -12.34
N GLU A 233 71.20 21.01 -12.89
CA GLU A 233 70.62 20.22 -13.97
C GLU A 233 70.72 18.75 -13.60
N PHE A 234 69.59 18.05 -13.71
CA PHE A 234 69.49 16.62 -13.46
C PHE A 234 68.82 15.94 -14.65
N ASP A 235 68.89 14.60 -14.69
CA ASP A 235 68.21 13.82 -15.72
C ASP A 235 66.69 14.04 -15.66
N ARG A 236 66.19 14.79 -16.64
CA ARG A 236 64.77 15.17 -16.76
C ARG A 236 63.87 13.96 -16.95
N LYS A 237 64.35 12.90 -17.60
CA LYS A 237 63.56 11.70 -17.83
C LYS A 237 63.31 10.98 -16.51
N ARG A 238 64.34 10.85 -15.67
CA ARG A 238 64.22 10.24 -14.33
C ARG A 238 63.32 11.03 -13.40
N LEU A 239 63.32 12.36 -13.51
CA LEU A 239 62.53 13.22 -12.63
C LEU A 239 61.08 13.45 -13.08
N PHE A 240 60.83 13.51 -14.40
CA PHE A 240 59.56 14.03 -14.92
C PHE A 240 58.78 13.08 -15.83
N GLU A 241 59.37 12.06 -16.46
CA GLU A 241 58.65 11.23 -17.46
C GLU A 241 57.36 10.63 -16.88
N LYS A 242 57.46 10.08 -15.67
CA LYS A 242 56.31 9.51 -14.96
C LYS A 242 55.31 10.58 -14.55
N THR A 243 55.77 11.68 -13.95
CA THR A 243 54.86 12.74 -13.45
C THR A 243 54.17 13.47 -14.59
N ASP A 244 54.85 13.70 -15.72
CA ASP A 244 54.30 14.32 -16.92
C ASP A 244 53.24 13.43 -17.56
N TYR A 245 53.52 12.12 -17.68
CA TYR A 245 52.53 11.17 -18.17
C TYR A 245 51.30 11.14 -17.26
N MET A 246 51.49 11.02 -15.95
CA MET A 246 50.37 11.04 -15.00
C MET A 246 49.58 12.36 -15.06
N ALA A 247 50.23 13.50 -15.31
CA ALA A 247 49.55 14.78 -15.48
C ALA A 247 48.69 14.81 -16.76
N SER A 248 49.14 14.17 -17.84
CA SER A 248 48.34 14.01 -19.06
C SER A 248 47.10 13.13 -18.84
N ILE A 249 47.21 12.05 -18.06
CA ILE A 249 46.07 11.22 -17.67
C ILE A 249 45.08 12.02 -16.82
N CYS A 250 45.58 12.78 -15.83
CA CYS A 250 44.74 13.68 -15.05
C CYS A 250 44.04 14.73 -15.93
N GLN A 251 44.69 15.24 -16.98
CA GLN A 251 44.05 16.15 -17.93
C GLN A 251 42.91 15.47 -18.69
N ASP A 252 43.15 14.29 -19.26
CA ASP A 252 42.11 13.52 -19.96
C ASP A 252 40.91 13.22 -19.05
N LEU A 253 41.17 12.79 -17.81
CA LEU A 253 40.12 12.55 -16.81
C LEU A 253 39.34 13.81 -16.45
N TYR A 254 40.03 14.96 -16.33
CA TYR A 254 39.39 16.24 -16.09
C TYR A 254 38.44 16.60 -17.23
N ASP A 255 38.86 16.40 -18.48
CA ASP A 255 38.06 16.67 -19.67
C ASP A 255 36.82 15.77 -19.73
N ILE A 256 36.96 14.48 -19.38
CA ILE A 256 35.83 13.55 -19.24
C ILE A 256 34.83 14.06 -18.20
N PHE A 257 35.30 14.42 -17.00
CA PHE A 257 34.41 14.96 -15.95
C PHE A 257 33.79 16.30 -16.31
N GLN A 258 34.49 17.15 -17.07
CA GLN A 258 33.94 18.41 -17.58
C GLN A 258 32.74 18.13 -18.50
N VAL A 259 32.90 17.23 -19.47
CA VAL A 259 31.84 16.85 -20.42
C VAL A 259 30.66 16.21 -19.68
N ILE A 260 30.90 15.26 -18.77
CA ILE A 260 29.84 14.55 -18.05
C ILE A 260 29.10 15.48 -17.07
N THR A 261 29.83 16.28 -16.29
CA THR A 261 29.25 17.08 -15.20
C THR A 261 28.52 18.31 -15.74
N GLU A 262 29.13 19.06 -16.67
CA GLU A 262 28.58 20.33 -17.14
C GLU A 262 27.70 20.19 -18.39
N GLU A 263 27.99 19.26 -19.29
CA GLU A 263 27.29 19.16 -20.58
C GLU A 263 26.17 18.10 -20.59
N LEU A 264 26.26 17.10 -19.71
CA LEU A 264 25.31 15.97 -19.68
C LEU A 264 24.51 15.86 -18.38
N TYR A 265 25.02 16.29 -17.23
CA TYR A 265 24.28 16.23 -15.96
C TYR A 265 23.66 17.56 -15.56
N ASN A 266 24.37 18.70 -15.66
CA ASN A 266 23.78 20.00 -15.29
C ASN A 266 22.67 20.48 -16.25
N ILE A 267 22.70 20.08 -17.53
CA ILE A 267 21.65 20.38 -18.51
C ILE A 267 20.44 19.45 -18.33
N PHE A 268 20.66 18.17 -18.01
CA PHE A 268 19.59 17.17 -17.99
C PHE A 268 19.00 16.93 -16.60
N ASN A 269 19.79 17.03 -15.52
CA ASN A 269 19.38 16.54 -14.19
C ASN A 269 18.45 17.50 -13.42
N PRO A 270 18.67 18.83 -13.37
CA PRO A 270 17.74 19.73 -12.67
C PRO A 270 16.38 19.84 -13.37
N GLU A 271 16.33 19.69 -14.70
CA GLU A 271 15.12 19.87 -15.50
C GLU A 271 14.33 18.56 -15.72
N LEU A 272 14.99 17.38 -15.79
CA LEU A 272 14.30 16.07 -15.88
C LEU A 272 13.73 15.61 -14.53
N THR A 273 14.46 15.81 -13.42
CA THR A 273 13.98 15.37 -12.09
C THR A 273 12.79 16.20 -11.60
N ALA A 274 12.65 17.44 -12.07
CA ALA A 274 11.56 18.31 -11.67
C ALA A 274 10.21 17.99 -12.36
N VAL A 275 10.18 17.34 -13.55
CA VAL A 275 8.96 17.36 -14.39
C VAL A 275 8.56 16.04 -15.09
N THR A 276 9.30 14.92 -15.01
CA THR A 276 8.99 13.75 -15.87
C THR A 276 8.45 12.48 -15.18
N ALA A 277 7.49 11.81 -15.85
CA ALA A 277 6.81 10.58 -15.40
C ALA A 277 7.05 9.37 -16.33
N ASN A 278 8.08 9.40 -17.17
CA ASN A 278 8.53 8.24 -17.95
C ASN A 278 9.92 7.80 -17.43
N PRO A 279 9.97 7.00 -16.36
CA PRO A 279 11.23 6.54 -15.78
C PRO A 279 12.08 5.79 -16.80
N LYS A 280 11.48 5.02 -17.72
CA LYS A 280 12.23 4.26 -18.74
C LYS A 280 13.03 5.13 -19.72
N GLY A 281 12.50 6.28 -20.14
CA GLY A 281 13.22 7.19 -21.05
C GLY A 281 14.40 7.90 -20.38
N ILE A 282 14.24 8.22 -19.09
CA ILE A 282 15.31 8.78 -18.24
C ILE A 282 16.34 7.70 -17.95
N ASP A 283 15.90 6.49 -17.56
CA ASP A 283 16.76 5.34 -17.34
C ASP A 283 17.55 4.99 -18.60
N ASP A 284 16.95 5.09 -19.78
CA ASP A 284 17.64 4.86 -21.06
C ASP A 284 18.66 5.97 -21.40
N LEU A 285 18.37 7.23 -21.06
CA LEU A 285 19.31 8.34 -21.23
C LEU A 285 20.46 8.26 -20.21
N VAL A 286 20.15 8.00 -18.94
CA VAL A 286 21.12 7.76 -17.87
C VAL A 286 21.96 6.52 -18.19
N ARG A 287 21.37 5.45 -18.71
CA ARG A 287 22.07 4.25 -19.19
C ARG A 287 22.98 4.54 -20.38
N ARG A 288 22.55 5.38 -21.33
CA ARG A 288 23.41 5.82 -22.44
C ARG A 288 24.56 6.69 -21.98
N VAL A 289 24.31 7.64 -21.06
CA VAL A 289 25.35 8.50 -20.47
C VAL A 289 26.34 7.68 -19.64
N ASN A 290 25.85 6.74 -18.82
CA ASN A 290 26.71 5.80 -18.08
C ASN A 290 27.48 4.89 -19.05
N GLY A 291 26.87 4.48 -20.17
CA GLY A 291 27.52 3.71 -21.23
C GLY A 291 28.72 4.42 -21.89
N LEU A 292 28.76 5.75 -21.88
CA LEU A 292 29.93 6.53 -22.35
C LEU A 292 31.11 6.47 -21.37
N ILE A 293 30.84 6.15 -20.10
CA ILE A 293 31.80 6.14 -19.00
C ILE A 293 32.27 4.72 -18.72
N CYS A 294 31.46 3.70 -19.02
CA CYS A 294 31.78 2.28 -18.83
C CYS A 294 33.19 1.88 -19.32
N PRO A 295 33.66 2.28 -20.52
CA PRO A 295 35.01 1.91 -20.97
C PRO A 295 36.15 2.46 -20.09
N VAL A 296 35.89 3.57 -19.39
CA VAL A 296 36.86 4.25 -18.50
C VAL A 296 36.71 3.77 -17.04
N GLU A 297 35.53 3.30 -16.64
CA GLU A 297 35.26 2.70 -15.34
C GLU A 297 35.73 1.24 -15.23
N GLU A 298 35.64 0.47 -16.31
CA GLU A 298 35.95 -0.96 -16.37
C GLU A 298 37.32 -1.26 -16.97
N LEU A 299 38.31 -0.41 -16.71
CA LEU A 299 39.68 -0.61 -17.18
C LEU A 299 40.26 -1.91 -16.63
N THR A 300 40.85 -2.72 -17.50
CA THR A 300 41.59 -3.94 -17.13
C THR A 300 43.07 -3.67 -16.86
N PHE A 301 43.50 -2.41 -16.98
CA PHE A 301 44.88 -1.98 -16.83
C PHE A 301 44.96 -0.69 -16.00
N ASP A 302 46.12 -0.43 -15.40
CA ASP A 302 46.40 0.83 -14.71
C ASP A 302 46.78 1.91 -15.73
N PRO A 303 46.01 3.00 -15.90
CA PRO A 303 46.33 4.04 -16.88
C PRO A 303 47.45 4.98 -16.42
N PHE A 304 47.80 5.03 -15.13
CA PHE A 304 48.98 5.79 -14.66
C PHE A 304 50.30 5.06 -14.92
N SER A 305 50.23 3.79 -15.36
CA SER A 305 51.39 3.06 -15.86
C SER A 305 51.72 3.49 -17.28
N ILE A 306 52.93 3.97 -17.53
CA ILE A 306 53.39 4.35 -18.88
C ILE A 306 53.29 3.16 -19.87
N ARG A 307 53.31 1.92 -19.38
CA ARG A 307 53.22 0.71 -20.22
C ARG A 307 51.86 0.58 -20.92
N SER A 308 50.81 1.19 -20.38
CA SER A 308 49.44 1.14 -20.94
C SER A 308 49.06 2.39 -21.74
N ALA A 309 50.02 3.27 -22.05
CA ALA A 309 49.77 4.53 -22.74
C ALA A 309 49.09 4.37 -24.11
N HIS A 310 49.38 3.27 -24.82
CA HIS A 310 48.73 2.98 -26.09
C HIS A 310 47.24 2.65 -25.91
N ASP A 311 46.92 1.78 -24.95
CA ASP A 311 45.55 1.35 -24.67
C ASP A 311 44.71 2.52 -24.15
N TRP A 312 45.26 3.37 -23.28
CA TRP A 312 44.61 4.59 -22.82
C TRP A 312 44.27 5.55 -23.97
N LYS A 313 45.20 5.73 -24.91
CA LYS A 313 44.99 6.61 -26.07
C LYS A 313 43.81 6.16 -26.95
N LEU A 314 43.66 4.85 -27.17
CA LEU A 314 42.56 4.30 -27.95
C LEU A 314 41.19 4.57 -27.30
N ILE A 315 41.09 4.37 -25.98
CA ILE A 315 39.86 4.67 -25.23
C ILE A 315 39.49 6.15 -25.33
N MET A 316 40.47 7.03 -25.26
CA MET A 316 40.24 8.47 -25.37
C MET A 316 39.86 8.91 -26.80
N GLU A 317 40.34 8.24 -27.84
CA GLU A 317 39.92 8.49 -29.22
C GLU A 317 38.46 8.06 -29.44
N GLU A 318 38.06 6.89 -28.93
CA GLU A 318 36.67 6.42 -28.99
C GLU A 318 35.71 7.37 -28.25
N PHE A 319 36.08 7.82 -27.04
CA PHE A 319 35.29 8.79 -26.28
C PHE A 319 35.08 10.10 -27.06
N LYS A 320 36.13 10.62 -27.72
CA LYS A 320 36.08 11.86 -28.50
C LYS A 320 35.21 11.72 -29.76
N GLU A 321 35.19 10.56 -30.38
CA GLU A 321 34.34 10.29 -31.56
C GLU A 321 32.84 10.26 -31.20
N GLN A 322 32.48 9.63 -30.08
CA GLN A 322 31.09 9.48 -29.63
C GLN A 322 30.42 10.83 -29.25
N VAL A 323 31.21 11.85 -28.91
CA VAL A 323 30.76 13.22 -28.52
C VAL A 323 30.72 14.21 -29.71
N SER A 324 31.01 13.75 -30.94
CA SER A 324 31.12 14.60 -32.15
C SER A 324 29.80 15.22 -32.69
N VAL A 325 29.93 16.34 -33.42
CA VAL A 325 28.86 17.10 -34.11
C VAL A 325 28.04 16.23 -35.09
N GLU A 326 28.65 15.21 -35.70
CA GLU A 326 27.95 14.31 -36.64
C GLU A 326 26.88 13.44 -35.94
N ASN A 327 27.11 13.06 -34.68
CA ASN A 327 26.13 12.30 -33.90
C ASN A 327 24.88 13.14 -33.59
N VAL A 328 25.06 14.43 -33.24
CA VAL A 328 23.92 15.34 -33.00
C VAL A 328 23.12 15.58 -34.27
N LYS A 329 23.78 15.70 -35.43
CA LYS A 329 23.12 15.78 -36.74
C LYS A 329 22.28 14.54 -37.03
N GLN A 330 22.78 13.34 -36.73
CA GLN A 330 22.05 12.10 -36.93
C GLN A 330 20.80 12.02 -36.03
N ILE A 331 20.92 12.41 -34.76
CA ILE A 331 19.78 12.48 -33.82
C ILE A 331 18.70 13.46 -34.32
N PHE A 332 19.11 14.62 -34.84
CA PHE A 332 18.19 15.61 -35.39
C PHE A 332 17.44 15.09 -36.62
N VAL A 333 18.14 14.42 -37.54
CA VAL A 333 17.52 13.89 -38.77
C VAL A 333 16.57 12.72 -38.47
N GLN A 334 16.93 11.83 -37.55
CA GLN A 334 16.10 10.66 -37.22
C GLN A 334 14.78 11.02 -36.54
N ASN A 335 14.77 12.07 -35.69
CA ASN A 335 13.59 12.44 -34.90
C ASN A 335 12.83 13.67 -35.44
N LEU A 336 13.06 14.04 -36.70
CA LEU A 336 12.51 15.26 -37.31
C LEU A 336 10.97 15.27 -37.41
N LYS A 337 10.35 14.08 -37.50
CA LYS A 337 8.88 13.94 -37.63
C LYS A 337 8.16 13.82 -36.29
N ASP A 338 8.81 13.23 -35.29
CA ASP A 338 8.26 13.00 -33.95
C ASP A 338 9.36 13.27 -32.91
N PRO A 339 9.59 14.56 -32.58
CA PRO A 339 10.64 14.93 -31.65
C PRO A 339 10.27 14.45 -30.23
N PRO A 340 11.23 13.96 -29.44
CA PRO A 340 10.96 13.57 -28.07
C PRO A 340 10.60 14.82 -27.23
N LEU A 341 9.31 14.93 -26.86
CA LEU A 341 8.77 16.06 -26.11
C LEU A 341 8.71 15.77 -24.60
N CYS A 342 8.88 16.81 -23.79
CA CYS A 342 8.65 16.75 -22.34
C CYS A 342 7.14 16.63 -22.02
N LYS A 343 6.80 16.09 -20.84
CA LYS A 343 5.40 15.95 -20.43
C LYS A 343 4.75 17.33 -20.27
N ASN A 344 3.52 17.49 -20.77
CA ASN A 344 2.78 18.75 -20.85
C ASN A 344 3.39 19.82 -21.77
N HIS A 345 4.49 19.51 -22.48
CA HIS A 345 4.89 20.35 -23.59
C HIS A 345 3.92 20.14 -24.73
N PRO A 346 3.40 21.23 -25.29
CA PRO A 346 2.53 21.12 -26.44
C PRO A 346 3.34 20.76 -27.71
N PRO A 347 2.68 20.17 -28.72
CA PRO A 347 3.34 19.52 -29.84
C PRO A 347 4.26 20.46 -30.65
N LEU A 348 3.84 21.70 -30.92
CA LEU A 348 4.62 22.61 -31.77
C LEU A 348 5.69 23.36 -30.99
N ALA A 349 5.34 23.89 -29.81
CA ALA A 349 6.31 24.63 -28.98
C ALA A 349 7.38 23.68 -28.40
N GLY A 350 7.01 22.45 -28.05
CA GLY A 350 7.93 21.42 -27.60
C GLY A 350 8.93 21.00 -28.67
N ALA A 351 8.50 20.90 -29.93
CA ALA A 351 9.37 20.56 -31.06
C ALA A 351 10.45 21.63 -31.31
N ILE A 352 10.08 22.91 -31.19
CA ILE A 352 11.01 24.04 -31.28
C ILE A 352 11.98 24.02 -30.09
N TYR A 353 11.48 23.79 -28.88
CA TYR A 353 12.31 23.69 -27.68
C TYR A 353 13.36 22.56 -27.80
N TRP A 354 12.94 21.38 -28.28
CA TRP A 354 13.84 20.26 -28.55
C TRP A 354 14.94 20.61 -29.57
N SER A 355 14.57 21.26 -30.68
CA SER A 355 15.53 21.73 -31.69
C SER A 355 16.55 22.71 -31.09
N ARG A 356 16.10 23.67 -30.28
CA ARG A 356 16.98 24.63 -29.59
C ARG A 356 17.92 23.95 -28.61
N SER A 357 17.45 22.97 -27.85
CA SER A 357 18.30 22.19 -26.94
C SER A 357 19.45 21.52 -27.70
N LEU A 358 19.18 20.87 -28.84
CA LEU A 358 20.22 20.28 -29.68
C LEU A 358 21.17 21.33 -30.25
N PHE A 359 20.66 22.49 -30.68
CA PHE A 359 21.47 23.61 -31.17
C PHE A 359 22.40 24.18 -30.09
N TYR A 360 21.92 24.37 -28.85
CA TYR A 360 22.76 24.84 -27.75
C TYR A 360 23.89 23.86 -27.42
N ARG A 361 23.63 22.54 -27.51
CA ARG A 361 24.66 21.51 -27.31
C ARG A 361 25.79 21.62 -28.33
N ILE A 362 25.48 21.65 -29.64
CA ILE A 362 26.52 21.83 -30.67
C ILE A 362 27.22 23.18 -30.61
N LYS A 363 26.50 24.26 -30.25
CA LYS A 363 27.07 25.60 -30.11
C LYS A 363 28.09 25.65 -28.97
N HIS A 364 27.80 25.04 -27.82
CA HIS A 364 28.70 25.00 -26.67
C HIS A 364 29.98 24.22 -26.99
N THR A 365 29.85 23.05 -27.63
CA THR A 365 30.98 22.24 -28.10
C THR A 365 31.89 23.02 -29.06
N ILE A 366 31.32 23.76 -30.02
CA ILE A 366 32.07 24.57 -30.98
C ILE A 366 32.72 25.82 -30.37
N ILE A 367 32.12 26.44 -29.34
CA ILE A 367 32.72 27.58 -28.64
C ILE A 367 34.03 27.16 -27.96
N ARG A 368 34.11 25.97 -27.36
CA ARG A 368 35.36 25.44 -26.79
C ARG A 368 36.44 25.17 -27.82
N PHE A 369 36.07 24.64 -28.99
CA PHE A 369 37.04 24.49 -30.10
C PHE A 369 37.56 25.84 -30.60
N LYS A 370 36.87 26.95 -30.34
CA LYS A 370 37.29 28.30 -30.70
C LYS A 370 38.31 28.90 -29.73
N GLU A 371 38.40 28.40 -28.50
CA GLU A 371 39.38 28.86 -27.50
C GLU A 371 40.80 28.32 -27.77
N VAL A 372 40.93 27.28 -28.61
CA VAL A 372 42.21 26.74 -29.07
C VAL A 372 42.41 27.09 -30.55
N GLU A 373 43.05 28.23 -30.81
CA GLU A 373 43.11 28.90 -32.12
C GLU A 373 43.72 28.04 -33.25
N ASP A 374 44.59 27.09 -32.92
CA ASP A 374 45.29 26.21 -33.88
C ASP A 374 44.46 25.01 -34.37
N LEU A 375 43.36 24.63 -33.70
CA LEU A 375 42.57 23.44 -34.04
C LEU A 375 41.53 23.70 -35.14
N LEU A 376 40.93 24.90 -35.18
CA LEU A 376 39.92 25.28 -36.18
C LEU A 376 40.51 25.75 -37.53
N THR A 377 41.82 26.04 -37.57
CA THR A 377 42.54 26.43 -38.79
C THR A 377 43.01 25.20 -39.60
N SER A 378 43.06 24.03 -38.98
CA SER A 378 43.32 22.73 -39.61
C SER A 378 42.25 22.34 -40.65
N GLU A 379 42.58 21.47 -41.62
CA GLU A 379 41.60 21.02 -42.64
C GLU A 379 40.37 20.34 -42.01
N ARG A 380 40.58 19.47 -41.01
CA ARG A 380 39.49 18.85 -40.24
C ARG A 380 38.66 19.86 -39.45
N GLY A 381 39.29 20.90 -38.89
CA GLY A 381 38.59 21.99 -38.19
C GLY A 381 37.68 22.81 -39.12
N LYS A 382 38.09 23.03 -40.37
CA LYS A 382 37.27 23.70 -41.40
C LYS A 382 36.07 22.84 -41.80
N GLU A 383 36.22 21.53 -41.91
CA GLU A 383 35.13 20.59 -42.18
C GLU A 383 34.09 20.57 -41.05
N VAL A 384 34.53 20.48 -39.80
CA VAL A 384 33.64 20.51 -38.61
C VAL A 384 32.91 21.86 -38.51
N LYS A 385 33.58 22.98 -38.82
CA LYS A 385 32.97 24.30 -38.88
C LYS A 385 31.88 24.40 -39.97
N GLN A 386 32.13 23.85 -41.15
CA GLN A 386 31.14 23.81 -42.23
C GLN A 386 29.95 22.93 -41.84
N LEU A 387 30.19 21.76 -41.26
CA LEU A 387 29.16 20.86 -40.77
C LEU A 387 28.27 21.53 -39.70
N TYR A 388 28.88 22.20 -38.71
CA TYR A 388 28.15 22.98 -37.71
C TYR A 388 27.26 24.05 -38.35
N LEU A 389 27.78 24.83 -39.30
CA LEU A 389 27.00 25.87 -39.98
C LEU A 389 25.82 25.29 -40.77
N GLN A 390 26.00 24.14 -41.41
CA GLN A 390 24.93 23.45 -42.12
C GLN A 390 23.83 22.95 -41.16
N VAL A 391 24.21 22.33 -40.04
CA VAL A 391 23.27 21.83 -39.03
C VAL A 391 22.53 22.98 -38.34
N ALA A 392 23.25 24.04 -37.96
CA ALA A 392 22.69 25.25 -37.38
C ALA A 392 21.64 25.91 -38.29
N LYS A 393 21.95 26.04 -39.59
CA LYS A 393 21.03 26.59 -40.57
C LYS A 393 19.75 25.75 -40.69
N ARG A 394 19.90 24.42 -40.76
CA ARG A 394 18.76 23.50 -40.88
C ARG A 394 17.87 23.46 -39.63
N MET A 395 18.46 23.55 -38.43
CA MET A 395 17.71 23.67 -37.18
C MET A 395 16.92 24.99 -37.11
N LYS A 396 17.50 26.09 -37.59
CA LYS A 396 16.81 27.38 -37.64
C LYS A 396 15.64 27.38 -38.62
N GLU A 397 15.83 26.81 -39.81
CA GLU A 397 14.76 26.63 -40.80
C GLU A 397 13.60 25.79 -40.24
N TYR A 398 13.90 24.74 -39.49
CA TYR A 398 12.90 23.90 -38.82
C TYR A 398 12.12 24.68 -37.74
N GLU A 399 12.80 25.47 -36.91
CA GLU A 399 12.12 26.33 -35.92
C GLU A 399 11.16 27.32 -36.58
N ASP A 400 11.61 27.98 -37.65
CA ASP A 400 10.81 28.97 -38.37
C ASP A 400 9.61 28.31 -39.08
N GLU A 401 9.78 27.12 -39.66
CA GLU A 401 8.69 26.35 -40.26
C GLU A 401 7.62 25.96 -39.22
N LYS A 402 8.03 25.41 -38.07
CA LYS A 402 7.11 25.01 -36.99
C LYS A 402 6.38 26.20 -36.38
N TYR A 403 7.05 27.33 -36.21
CA TYR A 403 6.42 28.56 -35.73
C TYR A 403 5.40 29.10 -36.73
N ASN A 404 5.70 29.10 -38.03
CA ASN A 404 4.74 29.53 -39.06
C ASN A 404 3.52 28.60 -39.15
N GLN A 405 3.73 27.28 -39.06
CA GLN A 405 2.63 26.30 -38.97
C GLN A 405 1.72 26.57 -37.77
N TRP A 406 2.31 26.85 -36.60
CA TRP A 406 1.57 27.21 -35.41
C TRP A 406 0.78 28.52 -35.59
N LYS A 407 1.42 29.57 -36.09
CA LYS A 407 0.82 30.88 -36.30
C LYS A 407 -0.39 30.81 -37.23
N ASP A 408 -0.22 30.23 -38.42
CA ASP A 408 -1.27 30.14 -39.43
C ASP A 408 -2.42 29.22 -38.99
N GLY A 409 -2.10 28.13 -38.29
CA GLY A 409 -3.08 27.22 -37.70
C GLY A 409 -3.90 27.92 -36.63
N THR A 410 -3.25 28.61 -35.70
CA THR A 410 -3.87 29.28 -34.55
C THR A 410 -4.80 30.42 -34.99
N GLU A 411 -4.37 31.25 -35.95
CA GLU A 411 -5.19 32.35 -36.48
C GLU A 411 -6.47 31.87 -37.18
N LYS A 412 -6.43 30.70 -37.83
CA LYS A 412 -7.59 30.10 -38.51
C LYS A 412 -8.51 29.33 -37.57
N ILE A 413 -7.94 28.59 -36.61
CA ILE A 413 -8.67 27.64 -35.76
C ILE A 413 -9.38 28.34 -34.60
N ILE A 414 -8.74 29.31 -33.92
CA ILE A 414 -9.33 29.98 -32.74
C ILE A 414 -10.73 30.56 -33.04
N PRO A 415 -10.96 31.33 -34.12
CA PRO A 415 -12.27 31.93 -34.38
C PRO A 415 -13.38 30.90 -34.64
N VAL A 416 -13.02 29.71 -35.13
CA VAL A 416 -13.95 28.60 -35.36
C VAL A 416 -14.29 27.91 -34.05
N LEU A 417 -13.28 27.60 -33.22
CA LEU A 417 -13.47 26.91 -31.94
C LEU A 417 -14.27 27.76 -30.93
N LEU A 418 -14.06 29.08 -30.90
CA LEU A 418 -14.79 29.97 -30.00
C LEU A 418 -16.27 30.14 -30.38
N LYS A 419 -16.67 29.79 -31.61
CA LYS A 419 -18.07 29.77 -32.05
C LYS A 419 -18.81 28.49 -31.65
N ASN A 420 -18.11 27.47 -31.15
CA ASN A 420 -18.74 26.26 -30.65
C ASN A 420 -19.65 26.56 -29.46
N THR A 421 -20.78 25.87 -29.40
CA THR A 421 -21.72 25.99 -28.28
C THR A 421 -21.12 25.40 -27.00
N LEU A 422 -21.56 25.87 -25.84
CA LEU A 422 -21.00 25.45 -24.54
C LEU A 422 -21.27 23.98 -24.21
N LEU A 423 -22.39 23.42 -24.69
CA LEU A 423 -22.87 22.07 -24.38
C LEU A 423 -23.08 21.24 -25.65
N THR A 424 -22.67 19.98 -25.61
CA THR A 424 -22.99 18.95 -26.62
C THR A 424 -23.81 17.83 -25.99
N VAL A 425 -24.55 17.10 -26.82
CA VAL A 425 -25.27 15.90 -26.40
C VAL A 425 -24.43 14.69 -26.73
N SER A 426 -24.18 13.85 -25.74
CA SER A 426 -23.51 12.57 -25.92
C SER A 426 -24.51 11.52 -26.40
N SER A 427 -24.49 11.19 -27.69
CA SER A 427 -25.18 10.00 -28.19
C SER A 427 -24.26 8.79 -28.01
N VAL A 428 -24.25 8.19 -26.81
CA VAL A 428 -23.50 6.94 -26.60
C VAL A 428 -24.47 5.75 -26.63
N THR A 429 -24.11 4.83 -27.54
CA THR A 429 -24.49 3.43 -27.75
C THR A 429 -25.87 3.07 -28.31
N GLU A 430 -25.78 2.56 -29.55
CA GLU A 430 -26.57 1.50 -30.15
C GLU A 430 -26.84 0.37 -29.14
N GLN A 431 -28.01 0.42 -28.52
CA GLN A 431 -28.77 -0.75 -28.12
C GLN A 431 -30.22 -0.44 -28.48
N PRO A 432 -30.91 -1.33 -29.21
CA PRO A 432 -32.26 -1.06 -29.65
C PRO A 432 -33.26 -1.37 -28.52
N VAL A 433 -34.35 -0.62 -28.57
CA VAL A 433 -35.69 -0.91 -28.00
C VAL A 433 -35.99 -0.44 -26.57
N THR A 434 -37.00 0.44 -26.52
CA THR A 434 -37.92 0.79 -25.42
C THR A 434 -37.36 1.45 -24.18
N SER A 435 -37.02 2.74 -24.30
CA SER A 435 -37.38 3.84 -23.37
C SER A 435 -36.76 5.11 -23.94
N LYS A 436 -37.45 6.26 -23.85
CA LYS A 436 -36.91 7.56 -24.28
C LYS A 436 -35.57 7.79 -23.56
N LYS A 437 -34.44 7.57 -24.25
CA LYS A 437 -33.10 7.64 -23.67
C LYS A 437 -32.84 9.06 -23.17
N ASN A 438 -32.44 9.16 -21.89
CA ASN A 438 -32.04 10.40 -21.24
C ASN A 438 -30.93 11.09 -22.07
N VAL A 439 -31.17 12.34 -22.46
CA VAL A 439 -30.18 13.17 -23.16
C VAL A 439 -29.10 13.55 -22.16
N HIS A 440 -27.88 13.07 -22.36
CA HIS A 440 -26.74 13.43 -21.54
C HIS A 440 -26.01 14.64 -22.15
N PHE A 441 -26.01 15.77 -21.44
CA PHE A 441 -25.23 16.94 -21.80
C PHE A 441 -23.79 16.79 -21.32
N ILE A 442 -22.83 17.16 -22.17
CA ILE A 442 -21.39 17.23 -21.87
C ILE A 442 -20.89 18.63 -22.21
N VAL A 443 -19.92 19.13 -21.44
CA VAL A 443 -19.26 20.41 -21.71
C VAL A 443 -18.43 20.30 -22.99
N ASN A 444 -18.74 21.14 -23.97
CA ASN A 444 -18.09 21.18 -25.27
C ASN A 444 -16.94 22.19 -25.27
N PHE A 445 -15.90 21.90 -24.48
CA PHE A 445 -14.65 22.65 -24.49
C PHE A 445 -13.63 21.90 -25.35
N PRO A 446 -13.25 22.42 -26.54
CA PRO A 446 -12.32 21.72 -27.43
C PRO A 446 -10.94 21.56 -26.78
N PRO A 447 -10.37 20.33 -26.70
CA PRO A 447 -9.04 20.12 -26.12
C PRO A 447 -7.95 20.90 -26.89
N VAL A 448 -8.13 21.04 -28.20
CA VAL A 448 -7.27 21.85 -29.09
C VAL A 448 -7.18 23.32 -28.63
N LEU A 449 -8.23 23.89 -28.04
CA LEU A 449 -8.18 25.27 -27.53
C LEU A 449 -7.31 25.37 -26.27
N GLN A 450 -7.31 24.35 -25.42
CA GLN A 450 -6.43 24.25 -24.26
C GLN A 450 -4.97 24.11 -24.68
N GLU A 451 -4.70 23.27 -25.68
CA GLU A 451 -3.37 23.09 -26.27
C GLU A 451 -2.84 24.43 -26.83
N ILE A 452 -3.66 25.17 -27.57
CA ILE A 452 -3.29 26.50 -28.10
C ILE A 452 -2.98 27.51 -26.99
N ILE A 453 -3.75 27.54 -25.90
CA ILE A 453 -3.48 28.43 -24.75
C ILE A 453 -2.11 28.12 -24.14
N ILE A 454 -1.81 26.83 -23.95
CA ILE A 454 -0.52 26.39 -23.41
C ILE A 454 0.60 26.73 -24.41
N GLU A 455 0.44 26.44 -25.70
CA GLU A 455 1.40 26.79 -26.76
C GLU A 455 1.71 28.27 -26.79
N THR A 456 0.70 29.13 -26.66
CA THR A 456 0.86 30.58 -26.68
C THR A 456 1.84 31.06 -25.59
N LYS A 457 1.73 30.51 -24.37
CA LYS A 457 2.65 30.83 -23.27
C LYS A 457 4.08 30.33 -23.53
N TYR A 458 4.22 29.12 -24.08
CA TYR A 458 5.54 28.58 -24.42
C TYR A 458 6.20 29.34 -25.58
N MET A 459 5.44 29.77 -26.59
CA MET A 459 5.95 30.60 -27.69
C MET A 459 6.42 31.98 -27.21
N GLU A 460 5.73 32.56 -26.22
CA GLU A 460 6.18 33.79 -25.53
C GLU A 460 7.53 33.61 -24.85
N GLN A 461 7.68 32.53 -24.07
CA GLN A 461 8.93 32.20 -23.36
C GLN A 461 10.09 31.92 -24.32
N LEU A 462 9.78 31.34 -25.49
CA LEU A 462 10.74 31.13 -26.58
C LEU A 462 11.08 32.41 -27.35
N GLY A 463 10.47 33.56 -27.02
CA GLY A 463 10.78 34.86 -27.59
C GLY A 463 10.21 35.10 -28.99
N PHE A 464 9.21 34.33 -29.41
CA PHE A 464 8.53 34.55 -30.69
C PHE A 464 7.41 35.59 -30.56
N PRO A 465 7.11 36.36 -31.63
CA PRO A 465 5.98 37.27 -31.62
C PRO A 465 4.66 36.49 -31.59
N ILE A 466 3.74 36.85 -30.70
CA ILE A 466 2.48 36.12 -30.53
C ILE A 466 1.36 36.82 -31.32
N PRO A 467 0.54 36.08 -32.09
CA PRO A 467 -0.66 36.63 -32.70
C PRO A 467 -1.63 37.20 -31.65
N GLU A 468 -2.20 38.38 -31.92
CA GLU A 468 -3.05 39.08 -30.94
C GLU A 468 -4.26 38.25 -30.48
N ILE A 469 -4.83 37.46 -31.39
CA ILE A 469 -5.97 36.56 -31.13
C ILE A 469 -5.58 35.45 -30.13
N ALA A 470 -4.39 34.87 -30.29
CA ALA A 470 -3.87 33.84 -29.39
C ALA A 470 -3.58 34.40 -28.00
N ARG A 471 -2.96 35.60 -27.96
CA ARG A 471 -2.71 36.33 -26.71
C ARG A 471 -3.99 36.64 -25.95
N TYR A 472 -5.05 37.10 -26.64
CA TYR A 472 -6.34 37.37 -26.04
C TYR A 472 -6.96 36.11 -25.39
N VAL A 473 -6.92 34.97 -26.08
CA VAL A 473 -7.45 33.70 -25.55
C VAL A 473 -6.64 33.20 -24.36
N ALA A 474 -5.31 33.31 -24.41
CA ALA A 474 -4.44 32.92 -23.29
C ALA A 474 -4.68 33.77 -22.03
N LEU A 475 -4.94 35.07 -22.18
CA LEU A 475 -5.30 35.96 -21.06
C LEU A 475 -6.65 35.61 -20.41
N GLN A 476 -7.55 34.93 -21.14
CA GLN A 476 -8.86 34.51 -20.65
C GLN A 476 -8.90 33.08 -20.10
N GLU A 477 -7.75 32.40 -19.99
CA GLU A 477 -7.64 31.01 -19.52
C GLU A 477 -8.36 30.77 -18.19
N ASP A 478 -8.09 31.60 -17.16
CA ASP A 478 -8.74 31.47 -15.85
C ASP A 478 -10.26 31.62 -15.93
N THR A 479 -10.75 32.43 -16.87
CA THR A 479 -12.18 32.59 -17.12
C THR A 479 -12.77 31.33 -17.77
N TYR A 480 -12.10 30.77 -18.78
CA TYR A 480 -12.52 29.52 -19.42
C TYR A 480 -12.47 28.31 -18.48
N LEU A 481 -11.44 28.20 -17.65
CA LEU A 481 -11.31 27.15 -16.64
C LEU A 481 -12.44 27.24 -15.61
N ARG A 482 -12.74 28.44 -15.10
CA ARG A 482 -13.87 28.67 -14.19
C ARG A 482 -15.20 28.28 -14.83
N TYR A 483 -15.44 28.65 -16.09
CA TYR A 483 -16.68 28.28 -16.79
C TYR A 483 -16.78 26.78 -17.06
N THR A 484 -15.69 26.15 -17.50
CA THR A 484 -15.64 24.71 -17.78
C THR A 484 -15.86 23.90 -16.51
N ASN A 485 -15.18 24.25 -15.42
CA ASN A 485 -15.36 23.59 -14.12
C ASN A 485 -16.78 23.82 -13.57
N GLY A 486 -17.31 25.05 -13.68
CA GLY A 486 -18.67 25.37 -13.26
C GLY A 486 -19.74 24.57 -14.02
N LEU A 487 -19.61 24.43 -15.34
CA LEU A 487 -20.51 23.62 -16.15
C LEU A 487 -20.37 22.12 -15.86
N LYS A 488 -19.14 21.60 -15.72
CA LYS A 488 -18.88 20.19 -15.38
C LYS A 488 -19.51 19.83 -14.03
N ASN A 489 -19.20 20.58 -12.97
CA ASN A 489 -19.76 20.34 -11.64
C ASN A 489 -21.29 20.39 -11.62
N MET A 490 -21.90 21.33 -12.36
CA MET A 490 -23.35 21.44 -12.47
C MET A 490 -23.97 20.23 -13.20
N LEU A 491 -23.37 19.79 -14.30
CA LEU A 491 -23.83 18.62 -15.06
C LEU A 491 -23.62 17.32 -14.30
N ASP A 492 -22.50 17.15 -13.62
CA ASP A 492 -22.21 15.99 -12.79
C ASP A 492 -23.21 15.89 -11.63
N HIS A 493 -23.57 17.02 -11.02
CA HIS A 493 -24.62 17.07 -10.01
C HIS A 493 -25.98 16.67 -10.60
N TYR A 494 -26.37 17.21 -11.77
CA TYR A 494 -27.60 16.81 -12.44
C TYR A 494 -27.63 15.30 -12.78
N ASN A 495 -26.56 14.76 -13.38
CA ASN A 495 -26.44 13.35 -13.73
C ASN A 495 -26.52 12.45 -12.50
N LYS A 496 -25.88 12.84 -11.39
CA LYS A 496 -25.98 12.12 -10.12
C LYS A 496 -27.41 12.08 -9.59
N LEU A 497 -28.15 13.19 -9.65
CA LEU A 497 -29.55 13.24 -9.24
C LEU A 497 -30.45 12.40 -10.12
N MET A 498 -30.22 12.40 -11.44
CA MET A 498 -30.96 11.52 -12.35
C MET A 498 -30.71 10.03 -12.06
N GLY A 499 -29.50 9.68 -11.60
CA GLY A 499 -29.13 8.32 -11.23
C GLY A 499 -29.80 7.80 -9.95
N THR A 500 -30.36 8.66 -9.09
CA THR A 500 -31.02 8.21 -7.84
C THR A 500 -32.52 7.94 -8.00
N LEU A 501 -33.12 8.34 -9.12
CA LEU A 501 -34.56 8.24 -9.36
C LEU A 501 -34.94 6.87 -9.93
N ASN A 502 -35.97 6.24 -9.36
CA ASN A 502 -36.57 5.03 -9.94
C ASN A 502 -37.48 5.36 -11.16
N GLU A 503 -37.96 4.34 -11.87
CA GLU A 503 -38.77 4.56 -13.08
C GLU A 503 -40.07 5.36 -12.81
N ALA A 504 -40.71 5.11 -11.66
CA ALA A 504 -41.95 5.80 -11.27
C ALA A 504 -41.70 7.27 -10.90
N GLU A 505 -40.60 7.56 -10.19
CA GLU A 505 -40.16 8.91 -9.83
C GLU A 505 -39.66 9.70 -11.06
N ASN A 506 -38.98 9.05 -12.00
CA ASN A 506 -38.59 9.66 -13.26
C ASN A 506 -39.81 10.10 -14.08
N LYS A 507 -40.84 9.26 -14.17
CA LYS A 507 -42.11 9.63 -14.83
C LYS A 507 -42.84 10.74 -14.08
N LEU A 508 -42.84 10.69 -12.75
CA LEU A 508 -43.46 11.71 -11.89
C LEU A 508 -42.84 13.10 -12.10
N LEU A 509 -41.51 13.16 -12.25
CA LEU A 509 -40.75 14.39 -12.36
C LEU A 509 -40.47 14.82 -13.81
N ASP A 510 -41.02 14.13 -14.82
CA ASP A 510 -40.72 14.36 -16.24
C ASP A 510 -40.93 15.83 -16.65
N ASP A 511 -42.03 16.47 -16.25
CA ASP A 511 -42.26 17.89 -16.55
C ASP A 511 -41.18 18.82 -15.96
N HIS A 512 -40.70 18.52 -14.75
CA HIS A 512 -39.63 19.28 -14.09
C HIS A 512 -38.28 19.02 -14.78
N ILE A 513 -38.04 17.78 -15.23
CA ILE A 513 -36.87 17.39 -16.02
C ILE A 513 -36.88 18.12 -17.37
N GLN A 514 -38.01 18.16 -18.08
CA GLN A 514 -38.17 18.90 -19.33
C GLN A 514 -37.99 20.42 -19.10
N GLY A 515 -38.46 20.95 -17.96
CA GLY A 515 -38.21 22.32 -17.55
C GLY A 515 -36.72 22.64 -17.39
N LEU A 516 -35.95 21.77 -16.73
CA LEU A 516 -34.50 21.87 -16.63
C LEU A 516 -33.82 21.80 -18.00
N TRP A 517 -34.27 20.91 -18.89
CA TRP A 517 -33.75 20.83 -20.25
C TRP A 517 -34.02 22.11 -21.04
N GLY A 518 -35.17 22.76 -20.81
CA GLY A 518 -35.46 24.09 -21.34
C GLY A 518 -34.43 25.14 -20.91
N ILE A 519 -33.95 25.08 -19.66
CA ILE A 519 -32.91 25.96 -19.11
C ILE A 519 -31.52 25.61 -19.65
N PHE A 520 -31.24 24.34 -19.96
CA PHE A 520 -29.95 23.92 -20.54
C PHE A 520 -29.85 24.19 -22.05
N LYS A 521 -30.98 24.23 -22.76
CA LYS A 521 -31.08 24.41 -24.21
C LYS A 521 -30.34 25.65 -24.78
N PRO A 522 -30.31 26.83 -24.12
CA PRO A 522 -29.50 27.96 -24.54
C PRO A 522 -28.00 27.66 -24.60
N GLY A 523 -27.47 26.85 -23.67
CA GLY A 523 -26.07 26.41 -23.64
C GLY A 523 -25.71 25.47 -24.79
N HIS A 524 -26.69 24.74 -25.32
CA HIS A 524 -26.50 23.84 -26.45
C HIS A 524 -26.73 24.51 -27.82
N ARG A 525 -27.58 25.54 -27.92
CA ARG A 525 -28.01 26.12 -29.22
C ARG A 525 -27.52 27.54 -29.52
N ARG A 526 -27.26 28.37 -28.51
CA ARG A 526 -27.07 29.82 -28.69
C ARG A 526 -25.83 30.37 -28.01
N LEU A 527 -25.50 29.91 -26.81
CA LEU A 527 -24.34 30.40 -26.07
C LEU A 527 -23.07 29.71 -26.58
N ASN A 528 -22.07 30.52 -26.90
CA ASN A 528 -20.72 30.10 -27.27
C ASN A 528 -19.71 30.67 -26.26
N TRP A 529 -18.44 30.30 -26.40
CA TRP A 529 -17.38 30.67 -25.46
C TRP A 529 -17.02 32.16 -25.46
N ASN A 530 -17.52 32.95 -26.43
CA ASN A 530 -17.36 34.41 -26.48
C ASN A 530 -18.51 35.18 -25.81
N ALA A 531 -19.55 34.50 -25.32
CA ALA A 531 -20.69 35.17 -24.72
C ALA A 531 -20.35 35.72 -23.33
N LEU A 532 -20.63 37.01 -23.08
CA LEU A 532 -20.46 37.64 -21.76
C LEU A 532 -21.39 37.07 -20.67
N GLY A 533 -22.43 36.33 -21.07
CA GLY A 533 -23.46 35.78 -20.19
C GLY A 533 -23.21 34.37 -19.64
N VAL A 534 -22.06 33.74 -19.91
CA VAL A 534 -21.78 32.34 -19.51
C VAL A 534 -21.83 32.16 -17.99
N GLY A 535 -21.25 33.09 -17.22
CA GLY A 535 -21.28 33.02 -15.76
C GLY A 535 -22.71 33.07 -15.18
N ASN A 536 -23.54 33.98 -15.70
CA ASN A 536 -24.95 34.08 -15.30
C ASN A 536 -25.76 32.83 -15.68
N PHE A 537 -25.47 32.26 -16.85
CA PHE A 537 -26.07 31.00 -17.30
C PHE A 537 -25.71 29.83 -16.37
N ILE A 538 -24.44 29.68 -15.98
CA ILE A 538 -24.00 28.66 -15.01
C ILE A 538 -24.72 28.85 -13.66
N GLY A 539 -24.83 30.10 -13.20
CA GLY A 539 -25.56 30.43 -11.96
C GLY A 539 -27.03 30.03 -12.03
N GLN A 540 -27.73 30.36 -13.12
CA GLN A 540 -29.13 29.99 -13.34
C GLN A 540 -29.32 28.46 -13.42
N CYS A 541 -28.46 27.75 -14.16
CA CYS A 541 -28.49 26.30 -14.27
C CYS A 541 -28.26 25.64 -12.90
N THR A 542 -27.25 26.09 -12.17
CA THR A 542 -26.92 25.57 -10.83
C THR A 542 -28.06 25.79 -9.85
N GLN A 543 -28.68 26.97 -9.85
CA GLN A 543 -29.84 27.26 -9.01
C GLN A 543 -31.04 26.38 -9.37
N ALA A 544 -31.29 26.16 -10.66
CA ALA A 544 -32.36 25.29 -11.13
C ALA A 544 -32.15 23.84 -10.70
N VAL A 545 -30.92 23.31 -10.84
CA VAL A 545 -30.55 21.96 -10.38
C VAL A 545 -30.71 21.84 -8.86
N ARG A 546 -30.30 22.84 -8.07
CA ARG A 546 -30.50 22.84 -6.60
C ARG A 546 -31.98 22.85 -6.20
N ARG A 547 -32.84 23.56 -6.93
CA ARG A 547 -34.30 23.54 -6.69
C ARG A 547 -34.86 22.16 -7.00
N PHE A 548 -34.43 21.55 -8.09
CA PHE A 548 -34.82 20.18 -8.46
C PHE A 548 -34.33 19.15 -7.43
N GLU A 549 -33.09 19.27 -6.95
CA GLU A 549 -32.55 18.44 -5.87
C GLU A 549 -33.44 18.48 -4.61
N SER A 550 -33.86 19.68 -4.20
CA SER A 550 -34.76 19.84 -3.06
C SER A 550 -36.10 19.12 -3.27
N LEU A 551 -36.65 19.16 -4.49
CA LEU A 551 -37.88 18.45 -4.85
C LEU A 551 -37.67 16.93 -4.80
N VAL A 552 -36.59 16.42 -5.42
CA VAL A 552 -36.22 14.99 -5.39
C VAL A 552 -36.08 14.51 -3.95
N ARG A 553 -35.36 15.25 -3.10
CA ARG A 553 -35.18 14.92 -1.68
C ARG A 553 -36.51 14.84 -0.93
N GLN A 554 -37.45 15.74 -1.22
CA GLN A 554 -38.78 15.69 -0.60
C GLN A 554 -39.57 14.45 -1.05
N VAL A 555 -39.50 14.07 -2.33
CA VAL A 555 -40.12 12.85 -2.85
C VAL A 555 -39.50 11.61 -2.19
N HIS A 556 -38.17 11.55 -2.10
CA HIS A 556 -37.44 10.45 -1.45
C HIS A 556 -37.79 10.33 0.04
N ASN A 557 -37.82 11.42 0.79
CA ASN A 557 -38.21 11.38 2.20
C ASN A 557 -39.64 10.84 2.39
N ASN A 558 -40.59 11.24 1.54
CA ASN A 558 -41.95 10.70 1.61
C ASN A 558 -42.00 9.23 1.17
N SER A 559 -41.21 8.84 0.16
CA SER A 559 -41.06 7.44 -0.30
C SER A 559 -40.50 6.54 0.81
N GLU A 560 -39.51 7.03 1.55
CA GLU A 560 -38.93 6.37 2.72
C GLU A 560 -39.96 6.24 3.85
N ASP A 561 -40.71 7.30 4.14
CA ASP A 561 -41.79 7.26 5.13
C ASP A 561 -42.89 6.25 4.78
N ILE A 562 -43.26 6.14 3.49
CA ILE A 562 -44.21 5.13 3.00
C ILE A 562 -43.61 3.73 3.18
N SER A 563 -42.35 3.54 2.75
CA SER A 563 -41.64 2.27 2.87
C SER A 563 -41.55 1.81 4.33
N ASN A 564 -41.24 2.69 5.27
CA ASN A 564 -41.18 2.40 6.70
C ASN A 564 -42.55 1.97 7.26
N LYS A 565 -43.66 2.59 6.80
CA LYS A 565 -45.02 2.15 7.17
C LYS A 565 -45.35 0.79 6.59
N LEU A 566 -44.94 0.51 5.36
CA LEU A 566 -45.13 -0.79 4.72
C LEU A 566 -44.30 -1.89 5.41
N LEU A 567 -43.06 -1.60 5.79
CA LEU A 567 -42.23 -2.53 6.55
C LEU A 567 -42.87 -2.88 7.91
N PHE A 568 -43.41 -1.90 8.62
CA PHE A 568 -44.17 -2.15 9.86
C PHE A 568 -45.36 -3.08 9.61
N ILE A 569 -46.12 -2.84 8.53
CA ILE A 569 -47.25 -3.70 8.15
C ILE A 569 -46.73 -5.11 7.85
N GLU A 570 -45.66 -5.27 7.08
CA GLU A 570 -45.08 -6.56 6.70
C GLU A 570 -44.56 -7.38 7.90
N SER A 571 -43.93 -6.72 8.87
CA SER A 571 -43.32 -7.36 10.04
C SER A 571 -44.29 -7.67 11.18
N THR A 572 -45.58 -7.31 11.04
CA THR A 572 -46.56 -7.50 12.10
C THR A 572 -46.89 -8.98 12.29
N ASN A 573 -46.84 -9.45 13.55
CA ASN A 573 -47.23 -10.81 13.91
C ASN A 573 -48.74 -10.89 14.19
N LEU A 574 -49.48 -11.60 13.33
CA LEU A 574 -50.93 -11.84 13.40
C LEU A 574 -51.31 -13.08 14.24
N PHE A 575 -50.33 -13.81 14.76
CA PHE A 575 -50.50 -14.97 15.65
C PHE A 575 -49.73 -14.74 16.95
N LYS A 576 -50.33 -13.99 17.88
CA LYS A 576 -49.82 -13.81 19.24
C LYS A 576 -50.44 -14.83 20.18
N PHE A 577 -49.60 -15.57 20.89
CA PHE A 577 -50.03 -16.59 21.83
C PHE A 577 -50.09 -16.02 23.26
N PRO A 578 -51.01 -16.51 24.11
CA PRO A 578 -51.09 -16.09 25.51
C PRO A 578 -49.76 -16.31 26.24
N PRO A 579 -49.29 -15.36 27.08
CA PRO A 579 -48.12 -15.57 27.91
C PRO A 579 -48.42 -16.64 28.97
N SER A 580 -47.47 -17.55 29.26
CA SER A 580 -47.60 -18.50 30.36
C SER A 580 -47.61 -17.75 31.68
N LYS A 581 -48.70 -17.88 32.46
CA LYS A 581 -48.82 -17.23 33.78
C LYS A 581 -48.12 -18.02 34.89
N ASN A 582 -47.98 -19.33 34.71
CA ASN A 582 -47.19 -20.31 35.46
C ASN A 582 -46.81 -21.43 34.45
N ASP A 583 -45.65 -22.08 34.58
CA ASP A 583 -45.15 -23.04 33.57
C ASP A 583 -46.09 -24.25 33.29
N ASP A 584 -47.12 -24.47 34.12
CA ASP A 584 -48.06 -25.58 33.98
C ASP A 584 -49.50 -25.19 33.55
N GLU A 585 -49.90 -23.92 33.58
CA GLU A 585 -51.27 -23.50 33.24
C GLU A 585 -51.38 -23.04 31.79
N LEU A 586 -51.94 -23.91 30.93
CA LEU A 586 -52.28 -23.61 29.54
C LEU A 586 -53.74 -23.18 29.40
N PRO A 587 -54.05 -22.25 28.48
CA PRO A 587 -55.43 -21.86 28.20
C PRO A 587 -56.23 -23.02 27.60
N ASN A 588 -57.55 -23.03 27.79
CA ASN A 588 -58.40 -23.95 27.04
C ASN A 588 -58.46 -23.55 25.54
N VAL A 589 -58.91 -24.47 24.70
CA VAL A 589 -58.96 -24.27 23.23
C VAL A 589 -59.70 -22.98 22.85
N ASN A 590 -60.85 -22.70 23.48
CA ASN A 590 -61.68 -21.53 23.18
C ASN A 590 -61.01 -20.22 23.59
N GLU A 591 -60.42 -20.17 24.78
CA GLU A 591 -59.67 -19.03 25.30
C GLU A 591 -58.44 -18.74 24.43
N PHE A 592 -57.74 -19.77 23.97
CA PHE A 592 -56.59 -19.61 23.09
C PHE A 592 -56.97 -18.95 21.76
N PHE A 593 -57.95 -19.49 21.05
CA PHE A 593 -58.35 -18.95 19.75
C PHE A 593 -58.99 -17.56 19.88
N GLU A 594 -59.76 -17.30 20.95
CA GLU A 594 -60.32 -15.97 21.21
C GLU A 594 -59.23 -14.94 21.56
N TYR A 595 -58.20 -15.33 22.32
CA TYR A 595 -57.05 -14.47 22.59
C TYR A 595 -56.31 -14.08 21.31
N VAL A 596 -56.00 -15.06 20.45
CA VAL A 596 -55.35 -14.83 19.15
C VAL A 596 -56.18 -13.87 18.30
N ARG A 597 -57.51 -14.06 18.29
CA ARG A 597 -58.45 -13.20 17.56
C ARG A 597 -58.46 -11.76 18.08
N CYS A 598 -58.54 -11.56 19.40
CA CYS A 598 -58.54 -10.23 20.01
C CYS A 598 -57.21 -9.48 19.80
N GLU A 599 -56.07 -10.16 19.95
CA GLU A 599 -54.75 -9.55 19.70
C GLU A 599 -54.58 -9.19 18.23
N ARG A 600 -54.99 -10.07 17.31
CA ARG A 600 -54.99 -9.79 15.87
C ARG A 600 -55.82 -8.55 15.56
N ALA A 601 -57.03 -8.41 16.12
CA ALA A 601 -57.87 -7.24 15.89
C ALA A 601 -57.19 -5.91 16.30
N LYS A 602 -56.40 -5.92 17.40
CA LYS A 602 -55.62 -4.74 17.84
C LYS A 602 -54.53 -4.39 16.83
N ASP A 603 -53.79 -5.39 16.35
CA ASP A 603 -52.71 -5.19 15.38
C ASP A 603 -53.25 -4.70 14.03
N VAL A 604 -54.35 -5.28 13.56
CA VAL A 604 -55.05 -4.83 12.35
C VAL A 604 -55.45 -3.37 12.45
N ALA A 605 -56.02 -2.94 13.58
CA ALA A 605 -56.38 -1.54 13.78
C ALA A 605 -55.16 -0.60 13.66
N GLN A 606 -53.98 -1.01 14.15
CA GLN A 606 -52.76 -0.22 14.00
C GLN A 606 -52.26 -0.20 12.56
N MET A 607 -52.26 -1.35 11.87
CA MET A 607 -51.83 -1.46 10.48
C MET A 607 -52.72 -0.63 9.54
N VAL A 608 -54.04 -0.67 9.72
CA VAL A 608 -55.00 0.13 8.93
C VAL A 608 -54.77 1.62 9.14
N ARG A 609 -54.47 2.07 10.37
CA ARG A 609 -54.11 3.49 10.62
C ARG A 609 -52.85 3.90 9.85
N LYS A 610 -51.83 3.04 9.80
CA LYS A 610 -50.60 3.30 9.03
C LYS A 610 -50.87 3.31 7.53
N TYR A 611 -51.71 2.39 7.04
CA TYR A 611 -52.13 2.33 5.65
C TYR A 611 -52.88 3.58 5.20
N VAL A 612 -53.88 4.05 5.96
CA VAL A 612 -54.63 5.27 5.64
C VAL A 612 -53.72 6.51 5.59
N ALA A 613 -52.66 6.54 6.39
CA ALA A 613 -51.67 7.62 6.35
C ALA A 613 -50.83 7.65 5.06
N ILE A 614 -50.68 6.53 4.34
CA ILE A 614 -49.93 6.47 3.06
C ILE A 614 -50.58 7.37 2.02
N SER A 615 -51.91 7.35 1.90
CA SER A 615 -52.63 8.25 0.97
C SER A 615 -52.35 9.73 1.26
N GLN A 616 -52.21 10.12 2.53
CA GLN A 616 -51.87 11.50 2.89
C GLN A 616 -50.45 11.89 2.48
N LEU A 617 -49.49 10.96 2.58
CA LEU A 617 -48.13 11.18 2.09
C LEU A 617 -48.08 11.31 0.56
N LEU A 618 -48.89 10.52 -0.16
CA LEU A 618 -49.01 10.62 -1.61
C LEU A 618 -49.67 11.93 -2.06
N ILE A 619 -50.68 12.42 -1.33
CA ILE A 619 -51.28 13.73 -1.57
C ILE A 619 -50.28 14.86 -1.26
N LYS A 620 -49.39 14.69 -0.27
CA LYS A 620 -48.30 15.65 0.00
C LYS A 620 -47.30 15.70 -1.16
N VAL A 621 -46.92 14.55 -1.72
CA VAL A 621 -46.08 14.48 -2.95
C VAL A 621 -46.79 15.14 -4.13
N GLU A 622 -48.09 14.90 -4.31
CA GLU A 622 -48.90 15.58 -5.33
C GLU A 622 -48.85 17.11 -5.18
N GLY A 623 -48.97 17.60 -3.94
CA GLY A 623 -48.90 19.02 -3.64
C GLY A 623 -47.53 19.64 -3.96
N GLN A 624 -46.46 18.87 -3.81
CA GLN A 624 -45.08 19.33 -4.07
C GLN A 624 -44.73 19.28 -5.56
N VAL A 625 -45.20 18.27 -6.29
CA VAL A 625 -44.84 18.04 -7.69
C VAL A 625 -45.80 18.71 -8.67
N ALA A 626 -47.10 18.63 -8.40
CA ALA A 626 -48.16 19.07 -9.32
C ALA A 626 -48.95 20.27 -8.80
N ASN A 627 -48.66 20.78 -7.59
CA ASN A 627 -49.40 21.84 -6.92
C ASN A 627 -50.90 21.55 -6.74
N THR A 628 -51.28 20.27 -6.70
CA THR A 628 -52.66 19.81 -6.47
C THR A 628 -52.72 18.90 -5.24
N LYS A 629 -53.85 18.87 -4.53
CA LYS A 629 -54.06 18.03 -3.34
C LYS A 629 -55.28 17.12 -3.50
N SER A 630 -55.51 16.67 -4.73
CA SER A 630 -56.78 16.04 -5.13
C SER A 630 -56.80 14.53 -4.87
N GLY A 631 -55.64 13.88 -4.81
CA GLY A 631 -55.46 12.43 -4.83
C GLY A 631 -55.76 11.79 -6.19
N LYS A 632 -56.00 12.57 -7.25
CA LYS A 632 -56.46 12.12 -8.58
C LYS A 632 -55.68 12.74 -9.74
N CYS A 633 -54.48 13.28 -9.49
CA CYS A 633 -53.73 13.97 -10.53
C CYS A 633 -53.27 12.99 -11.63
N PRO A 634 -53.60 13.21 -12.92
CA PRO A 634 -53.22 12.32 -14.02
C PRO A 634 -51.71 12.09 -14.15
N LYS A 635 -50.90 13.07 -13.73
CA LYS A 635 -49.43 12.99 -13.74
C LYS A 635 -48.89 11.97 -12.72
N LEU A 636 -49.63 11.71 -11.65
CA LEU A 636 -49.24 10.79 -10.58
C LEU A 636 -49.81 9.38 -10.76
N THR A 637 -50.62 9.12 -11.80
CA THR A 637 -51.28 7.83 -12.02
C THR A 637 -50.30 6.65 -12.01
N SER A 638 -49.15 6.75 -12.67
CA SER A 638 -48.12 5.70 -12.64
C SER A 638 -47.45 5.56 -11.27
N TYR A 639 -47.31 6.65 -10.53
CA TYR A 639 -46.72 6.65 -9.19
C TYR A 639 -47.67 6.06 -8.14
N TYR A 640 -48.97 6.33 -8.24
CA TYR A 640 -49.99 5.68 -7.42
C TYR A 640 -50.04 4.17 -7.68
N ALA A 641 -50.02 3.76 -8.96
CA ALA A 641 -50.01 2.35 -9.33
C ALA A 641 -48.76 1.62 -8.81
N TYR A 642 -47.59 2.27 -8.83
CA TYR A 642 -46.36 1.73 -8.25
C TYR A 642 -46.53 1.39 -6.76
N TRP A 643 -47.04 2.33 -5.96
CA TRP A 643 -47.27 2.10 -4.53
C TRP A 643 -48.39 1.11 -4.26
N GLU A 644 -49.45 1.10 -5.06
CA GLU A 644 -50.55 0.13 -4.94
C GLU A 644 -50.04 -1.31 -5.16
N ASN A 645 -49.20 -1.53 -6.17
CA ASN A 645 -48.54 -2.81 -6.41
C ASN A 645 -47.64 -3.20 -5.24
N ARG A 646 -46.86 -2.24 -4.71
CA ARG A 646 -46.00 -2.49 -3.54
C ARG A 646 -46.80 -2.85 -2.29
N ILE A 647 -47.96 -2.23 -2.07
CA ILE A 647 -48.89 -2.57 -0.99
C ILE A 647 -49.41 -4.00 -1.16
N TYR A 648 -49.80 -4.40 -2.36
CA TYR A 648 -50.25 -5.77 -2.66
C TYR A 648 -49.17 -6.81 -2.34
N GLU A 649 -47.93 -6.56 -2.76
CA GLU A 649 -46.79 -7.44 -2.46
C GLU A 649 -46.58 -7.58 -0.95
N VAL A 650 -46.57 -6.47 -0.22
CA VAL A 650 -46.36 -6.42 1.24
C VAL A 650 -47.47 -7.18 1.98
N LEU A 651 -48.74 -6.99 1.60
CA LEU A 651 -49.85 -7.71 2.21
C LEU A 651 -49.80 -9.21 1.91
N THR A 652 -49.38 -9.60 0.70
CA THR A 652 -49.18 -11.01 0.35
C THR A 652 -48.08 -11.64 1.21
N GLN A 653 -46.93 -10.95 1.34
CA GLN A 653 -45.80 -11.43 2.16
C GLN A 653 -46.16 -11.50 3.64
N LEU A 654 -46.91 -10.54 4.16
CA LEU A 654 -47.43 -10.55 5.52
C LEU A 654 -48.20 -11.84 5.83
N ILE A 655 -49.17 -12.19 4.97
CA ILE A 655 -50.00 -13.39 5.19
C ILE A 655 -49.16 -14.66 5.08
N VAL A 656 -48.32 -14.76 4.05
CA VAL A 656 -47.44 -15.94 3.87
C VAL A 656 -46.53 -16.15 5.07
N LYS A 657 -45.83 -15.10 5.53
CA LYS A 657 -44.92 -15.17 6.68
C LYS A 657 -45.65 -15.58 7.97
N ASN A 658 -46.84 -15.02 8.21
CA ASN A 658 -47.63 -15.34 9.40
C ASN A 658 -48.17 -16.78 9.38
N LEU A 659 -48.67 -17.26 8.24
CA LEU A 659 -49.10 -18.65 8.10
C LEU A 659 -47.92 -19.63 8.23
N GLN A 660 -46.74 -19.29 7.71
CA GLN A 660 -45.53 -20.08 7.92
C GLN A 660 -45.10 -20.12 9.39
N ALA A 661 -45.11 -18.98 10.07
CA ALA A 661 -44.83 -18.89 11.49
C ALA A 661 -45.83 -19.72 12.32
N PHE A 662 -47.12 -19.64 12.00
CA PHE A 662 -48.16 -20.43 12.67
C PHE A 662 -48.00 -21.93 12.44
N ASN A 663 -47.72 -22.35 11.20
CA ASN A 663 -47.42 -23.76 10.90
C ASN A 663 -46.20 -24.26 11.68
N THR A 664 -45.18 -23.42 11.84
CA THR A 664 -43.97 -23.74 12.60
C THR A 664 -44.27 -23.88 14.08
N ALA A 665 -45.15 -23.03 14.63
CA ALA A 665 -45.62 -23.14 16.01
C ALA A 665 -46.44 -24.42 16.25
N ILE A 666 -47.28 -24.81 15.29
CA ILE A 666 -48.07 -26.06 15.36
C ILE A 666 -47.17 -27.30 15.39
N LEU A 667 -46.14 -27.33 14.56
CA LEU A 667 -45.22 -28.47 14.46
C LEU A 667 -44.19 -28.52 15.60
N ARG A 668 -44.12 -27.48 16.44
CA ARG A 668 -43.20 -27.41 17.56
C ARG A 668 -43.67 -28.34 18.68
N ASN A 669 -42.73 -29.03 19.33
CA ASN A 669 -43.00 -29.85 20.52
C ASN A 669 -43.21 -29.00 21.79
N VAL A 670 -44.05 -27.98 21.71
CA VAL A 670 -44.39 -27.08 22.82
C VAL A 670 -45.91 -26.84 22.80
N PRO A 671 -46.65 -27.28 23.83
CA PRO A 671 -48.10 -27.13 23.86
C PRO A 671 -48.50 -25.66 24.02
N LEU A 672 -49.50 -25.22 23.23
CA LEU A 672 -50.02 -23.85 23.22
C LEU A 672 -51.35 -23.72 23.95
N PHE A 673 -52.13 -24.78 23.99
CA PHE A 673 -53.40 -24.87 24.73
C PHE A 673 -53.62 -26.31 25.21
N GLN A 674 -54.61 -26.46 26.09
CA GLN A 674 -55.03 -27.76 26.60
C GLN A 674 -56.46 -28.13 26.20
N THR A 675 -56.72 -29.42 26.06
CA THR A 675 -58.04 -30.04 25.83
C THR A 675 -58.22 -31.25 26.74
N GLU A 676 -59.44 -31.49 27.18
CA GLU A 676 -59.76 -32.57 28.11
C GLU A 676 -60.30 -33.80 27.35
N ALA A 677 -59.96 -34.99 27.82
CA ALA A 677 -60.63 -36.22 27.43
C ALA A 677 -61.72 -36.54 28.45
N ILE A 678 -62.93 -36.77 27.95
CA ILE A 678 -64.08 -37.15 28.77
C ILE A 678 -64.73 -38.43 28.23
N LEU A 679 -65.37 -39.17 29.13
CA LEU A 679 -66.20 -40.32 28.77
C LEU A 679 -67.64 -39.84 28.52
N CYS A 680 -68.06 -39.79 27.26
CA CYS A 680 -69.46 -39.60 26.86
C CYS A 680 -70.01 -40.94 26.39
N VAL A 681 -70.58 -41.73 27.31
CA VAL A 681 -71.04 -43.10 27.06
C VAL A 681 -71.79 -43.21 25.72
N PRO A 682 -71.36 -44.11 24.80
CA PRO A 682 -70.33 -45.15 24.95
C PRO A 682 -68.90 -44.76 24.49
N GLU A 683 -68.66 -43.52 24.09
CA GLU A 683 -67.42 -43.07 23.42
C GLU A 683 -66.55 -42.15 24.29
N ILE A 684 -65.23 -42.21 24.07
CA ILE A 684 -64.27 -41.29 24.69
C ILE A 684 -64.00 -40.19 23.66
N ILE A 685 -64.28 -38.94 24.04
CA ILE A 685 -64.17 -37.79 23.13
C ILE A 685 -63.32 -36.67 23.75
N PHE A 686 -62.78 -35.83 22.88
CA PHE A 686 -62.22 -34.54 23.27
C PHE A 686 -63.34 -33.56 23.64
N GLN A 687 -63.08 -32.72 24.64
CA GLN A 687 -63.86 -31.54 24.93
C GLN A 687 -62.97 -30.30 24.71
N PRO A 688 -63.21 -29.50 23.66
CA PRO A 688 -64.18 -29.65 22.56
C PRO A 688 -63.84 -30.79 21.58
N LYS A 689 -64.78 -31.22 20.73
CA LYS A 689 -64.57 -32.36 19.80
C LYS A 689 -63.43 -32.07 18.81
N ALA A 690 -62.70 -33.09 18.37
CA ALA A 690 -61.62 -32.94 17.38
C ALA A 690 -62.06 -32.17 16.11
N SER A 691 -63.26 -32.45 15.58
CA SER A 691 -63.83 -31.73 14.43
C SER A 691 -64.07 -30.24 14.69
N GLU A 692 -64.30 -29.86 15.94
CA GLU A 692 -64.49 -28.46 16.34
C GLU A 692 -63.13 -27.74 16.40
N ILE A 693 -62.10 -28.39 16.94
CA ILE A 693 -60.72 -27.88 16.95
C ILE A 693 -60.21 -27.66 15.51
N GLU A 694 -60.52 -28.58 14.58
CA GLU A 694 -60.21 -28.41 13.16
C GLU A 694 -60.93 -27.20 12.55
N LYS A 695 -62.24 -27.06 12.82
CA LYS A 695 -63.03 -25.91 12.36
C LYS A 695 -62.48 -24.59 12.91
N MET A 696 -62.14 -24.52 14.19
CA MET A 696 -61.55 -23.33 14.81
C MET A 696 -60.19 -22.99 14.21
N THR A 697 -59.37 -24.00 13.90
CA THR A 697 -58.08 -23.80 13.22
C THR A 697 -58.28 -23.25 11.81
N VAL A 698 -59.18 -23.84 11.02
CA VAL A 698 -59.52 -23.37 9.67
C VAL A 698 -60.06 -21.94 9.72
N GLN A 699 -60.95 -21.64 10.66
CA GLN A 699 -61.46 -20.28 10.87
C GLN A 699 -60.33 -19.31 11.23
N CYS A 700 -59.39 -19.70 12.08
CA CYS A 700 -58.27 -18.86 12.48
C CYS A 700 -57.33 -18.53 11.29
N ILE A 701 -57.11 -19.48 10.38
CA ILE A 701 -56.36 -19.28 9.12
C ILE A 701 -57.13 -18.35 8.18
N GLN A 702 -58.44 -18.56 8.05
CA GLN A 702 -59.31 -17.69 7.25
C GLN A 702 -59.28 -16.26 7.78
N ASP A 703 -59.53 -16.07 9.07
CA ASP A 703 -59.48 -14.77 9.75
C ASP A 703 -58.15 -14.04 9.54
N CYS A 704 -57.03 -14.77 9.52
CA CYS A 704 -55.72 -14.20 9.20
C CYS A 704 -55.69 -13.63 7.76
N THR A 705 -56.21 -14.37 6.79
CA THR A 705 -56.33 -13.90 5.40
C THR A 705 -57.33 -12.75 5.28
N GLU A 706 -58.44 -12.80 6.03
CA GLU A 706 -59.49 -11.78 6.05
C GLU A 706 -59.05 -10.43 6.61
N VAL A 707 -57.92 -10.36 7.34
CA VAL A 707 -57.28 -9.10 7.71
C VAL A 707 -57.13 -8.17 6.50
N THR A 708 -56.83 -8.73 5.33
CA THR A 708 -56.66 -7.97 4.09
C THR A 708 -57.96 -7.32 3.57
N LYS A 709 -59.14 -7.69 4.08
CA LYS A 709 -60.42 -7.02 3.78
C LYS A 709 -60.46 -5.59 4.28
N HIS A 710 -59.72 -5.28 5.36
CA HIS A 710 -59.65 -3.93 5.91
C HIS A 710 -58.77 -2.97 5.09
N PHE A 711 -58.03 -3.49 4.10
CA PHE A 711 -57.20 -2.71 3.20
C PHE A 711 -57.95 -2.50 1.88
N VAL A 712 -58.69 -1.39 1.81
CA VAL A 712 -59.54 -1.03 0.67
C VAL A 712 -58.66 -0.54 -0.49
N ARG A 713 -58.87 -1.07 -1.70
CA ARG A 713 -58.11 -0.65 -2.89
C ARG A 713 -58.39 0.79 -3.28
N TRP A 714 -57.48 1.37 -4.06
CA TRP A 714 -57.68 2.72 -4.57
C TRP A 714 -58.53 2.70 -5.85
N MET A 715 -59.21 3.81 -6.13
CA MET A 715 -59.82 3.97 -7.45
C MET A 715 -58.72 4.04 -8.50
N HIS A 716 -58.95 3.44 -9.66
CA HIS A 716 -57.96 3.33 -10.73
C HIS A 716 -57.27 4.68 -11.03
N GLY A 717 -55.95 4.68 -10.93
CA GLY A 717 -55.10 5.85 -11.20
C GLY A 717 -55.18 6.97 -10.17
N THR A 718 -55.64 6.67 -8.95
CA THR A 718 -55.75 7.60 -7.81
C THR A 718 -55.14 6.99 -6.55
N CYS A 719 -54.99 7.78 -5.48
CA CYS A 719 -54.64 7.28 -4.14
C CYS A 719 -55.82 7.34 -3.15
N ILE A 720 -57.06 7.35 -3.68
CA ILE A 720 -58.29 7.49 -2.90
C ILE A 720 -58.96 6.13 -2.78
N ALA A 721 -59.26 5.72 -1.55
CA ALA A 721 -59.95 4.47 -1.26
C ALA A 721 -61.28 4.38 -2.02
N CYS A 722 -61.53 3.22 -2.62
CA CYS A 722 -62.76 2.94 -3.33
C CYS A 722 -63.94 2.91 -2.34
N PRO A 723 -64.97 3.76 -2.49
CA PRO A 723 -66.15 3.70 -1.64
C PRO A 723 -66.91 2.39 -1.88
N PRO A 724 -67.66 1.88 -0.88
CA PRO A 724 -68.46 0.68 -1.06
C PRO A 724 -69.47 0.82 -2.21
N GLN A 725 -69.52 -0.17 -3.11
CA GLN A 725 -70.39 -0.15 -4.30
C GLN A 725 -71.59 -1.07 -4.12
N ARG A 726 -72.78 -0.63 -4.54
CA ARG A 726 -74.01 -1.45 -4.53
C ARG A 726 -74.11 -2.24 -5.84
N VAL A 727 -74.07 -3.56 -5.76
CA VAL A 727 -74.15 -4.44 -6.95
C VAL A 727 -75.56 -5.01 -7.12
N LYS A 728 -76.31 -5.23 -6.02
CA LYS A 728 -77.74 -5.63 -5.98
C LYS A 728 -78.47 -4.86 -4.87
N LYS A 729 -79.82 -4.93 -4.83
CA LYS A 729 -80.68 -4.14 -3.91
C LYS A 729 -80.27 -4.22 -2.42
N ASP A 730 -79.64 -5.33 -2.00
CA ASP A 730 -79.21 -5.54 -0.60
C ASP A 730 -77.71 -5.88 -0.42
N GLU A 731 -76.89 -5.87 -1.48
CA GLU A 731 -75.46 -6.24 -1.40
C GLU A 731 -74.53 -5.06 -1.70
N VAL A 732 -73.75 -4.67 -0.68
CA VAL A 732 -72.68 -3.67 -0.77
C VAL A 732 -71.33 -4.40 -0.81
N ILE A 733 -70.56 -4.19 -1.88
CA ILE A 733 -69.23 -4.78 -2.06
C ILE A 733 -68.16 -3.71 -1.82
N THR A 734 -67.20 -4.03 -0.96
CA THR A 734 -66.00 -3.22 -0.75
C THR A 734 -64.82 -3.88 -1.47
N PHE A 735 -64.24 -3.18 -2.45
CA PHE A 735 -63.06 -3.66 -3.17
C PHE A 735 -61.82 -3.55 -2.28
N SER A 736 -61.34 -4.68 -1.78
CA SER A 736 -60.18 -4.78 -0.89
C SER A 736 -59.11 -5.67 -1.51
N PHE A 737 -57.88 -5.64 -0.96
CA PHE A 737 -56.82 -6.53 -1.44
C PHE A 737 -57.11 -8.03 -1.19
N TYR A 738 -58.10 -8.35 -0.35
CA TYR A 738 -58.51 -9.72 -0.07
C TYR A 738 -58.90 -10.54 -1.32
N SER A 739 -59.55 -9.93 -2.32
CA SER A 739 -59.96 -10.66 -3.54
C SER A 739 -58.78 -11.34 -4.22
N ASP A 740 -57.63 -10.67 -4.24
CA ASP A 740 -56.45 -11.12 -4.99
C ASP A 740 -55.48 -11.88 -4.07
N VAL A 741 -55.43 -11.51 -2.78
CA VAL A 741 -54.58 -12.18 -1.79
C VAL A 741 -55.13 -13.57 -1.45
N SER A 742 -56.45 -13.71 -1.27
CA SER A 742 -57.06 -15.01 -0.93
C SER A 742 -56.91 -16.06 -2.04
N GLN A 743 -56.84 -15.62 -3.30
CA GLN A 743 -56.64 -16.49 -4.48
C GLN A 743 -55.15 -16.75 -4.77
N ASN A 744 -54.23 -16.23 -3.96
CA ASN A 744 -52.81 -16.44 -4.18
C ASN A 744 -52.43 -17.92 -3.93
N PRO A 745 -51.80 -18.62 -4.90
CA PRO A 745 -51.44 -20.03 -4.76
C PRO A 745 -50.55 -20.36 -3.55
N LEU A 746 -49.67 -19.43 -3.16
CA LEU A 746 -48.77 -19.62 -2.01
C LEU A 746 -49.55 -19.65 -0.69
N ILE A 747 -50.55 -18.79 -0.56
CA ILE A 747 -51.41 -18.70 0.64
C ILE A 747 -52.31 -19.92 0.74
N MET A 748 -52.97 -20.31 -0.36
CA MET A 748 -53.80 -21.52 -0.40
C MET A 748 -53.01 -22.78 -0.05
N LYS A 749 -51.80 -22.92 -0.59
CA LYS A 749 -50.91 -24.03 -0.28
C LYS A 749 -50.54 -24.06 1.21
N GLN A 750 -50.19 -22.91 1.79
CA GLN A 750 -49.79 -22.84 3.19
C GLN A 750 -50.96 -23.15 4.14
N ALA A 751 -52.16 -22.64 3.83
CA ALA A 751 -53.38 -22.95 4.57
C ALA A 751 -53.69 -24.46 4.56
N ALA A 752 -53.61 -25.12 3.39
CA ALA A 752 -53.85 -26.55 3.26
C ALA A 752 -52.85 -27.40 4.07
N VAL A 753 -51.57 -27.03 4.07
CA VAL A 753 -50.52 -27.71 4.85
C VAL A 753 -50.83 -27.64 6.35
N ILE A 754 -51.22 -26.47 6.85
CA ILE A 754 -51.56 -26.29 8.27
C ILE A 754 -52.75 -27.18 8.66
N THR A 755 -53.84 -27.14 7.89
CA THR A 755 -55.03 -27.97 8.14
C THR A 755 -54.70 -29.46 8.12
N GLN A 756 -53.87 -29.91 7.17
CA GLN A 756 -53.43 -31.30 7.09
C GLN A 756 -52.59 -31.72 8.31
N ASN A 757 -51.71 -30.84 8.79
CA ASN A 757 -50.88 -31.11 9.97
C ASN A 757 -51.75 -31.23 11.23
N VAL A 758 -52.69 -30.31 11.44
CA VAL A 758 -53.61 -30.35 12.58
C VAL A 758 -54.49 -31.61 12.55
N HIS A 759 -55.02 -31.98 11.38
CA HIS A 759 -55.79 -33.21 11.23
C HIS A 759 -54.98 -34.47 11.61
N LYS A 760 -53.72 -34.56 11.15
CA LYS A 760 -52.83 -35.68 11.52
C LYS A 760 -52.56 -35.75 13.03
N LEU A 761 -52.41 -34.61 13.69
CA LEU A 761 -52.15 -34.54 15.13
C LEU A 761 -53.37 -34.97 15.95
N LEU A 762 -54.55 -34.48 15.57
CA LEU A 762 -55.79 -34.89 16.22
C LEU A 762 -56.08 -36.37 15.98
N ALA A 763 -55.74 -36.93 14.81
CA ALA A 763 -55.80 -38.37 14.56
C ALA A 763 -54.81 -39.16 15.43
N SER A 764 -53.58 -38.67 15.64
CA SER A 764 -52.60 -39.26 16.57
C SER A 764 -53.14 -39.32 18.00
N LEU A 765 -53.67 -38.20 18.51
CA LEU A 765 -54.30 -38.13 19.83
C LEU A 765 -55.54 -39.02 19.93
N SER A 766 -56.35 -39.11 18.87
CA SER A 766 -57.51 -40.00 18.83
C SER A 766 -57.10 -41.48 18.91
N ASN A 767 -56.01 -41.85 18.23
CA ASN A 767 -55.43 -43.19 18.31
C ASN A 767 -54.87 -43.50 19.70
N TYR A 768 -54.31 -42.51 20.39
CA TYR A 768 -53.90 -42.65 21.78
C TYR A 768 -55.10 -42.88 22.70
N LEU A 769 -56.20 -42.10 22.54
CA LEU A 769 -57.44 -42.31 23.29
C LEU A 769 -58.09 -43.67 23.03
N ASN A 770 -57.92 -44.27 21.85
CA ASN A 770 -58.41 -45.62 21.56
C ASN A 770 -57.82 -46.69 22.51
N GLN A 771 -56.64 -46.47 23.12
CA GLN A 771 -56.07 -47.41 24.09
C GLN A 771 -56.94 -47.55 25.35
N TRP A 772 -57.69 -46.51 25.69
CA TRP A 772 -58.62 -46.52 26.82
C TRP A 772 -59.90 -47.32 26.54
N LYS A 773 -60.17 -47.71 25.27
CA LYS A 773 -61.28 -48.60 24.92
C LYS A 773 -61.14 -50.01 25.52
N ARG A 774 -59.95 -50.41 25.99
CA ARG A 774 -59.79 -51.67 26.75
C ARG A 774 -60.68 -51.72 28.00
N TYR A 775 -61.02 -50.56 28.56
CA TYR A 775 -61.89 -50.43 29.73
C TYR A 775 -63.38 -50.31 29.37
N GLN A 776 -63.73 -50.33 28.07
CA GLN A 776 -65.10 -50.17 27.56
C GLN A 776 -66.16 -51.08 28.23
N PRO A 777 -65.86 -52.34 28.62
CA PRO A 777 -66.84 -53.17 29.33
C PRO A 777 -67.41 -52.54 30.59
N LEU A 778 -66.66 -51.65 31.28
CA LEU A 778 -67.08 -51.02 32.54
C LEU A 778 -68.35 -50.16 32.43
N TRP A 779 -68.56 -49.51 31.28
CA TRP A 779 -69.67 -48.57 31.06
C TRP A 779 -70.59 -48.97 29.91
N LYS A 780 -70.22 -49.97 29.10
CA LYS A 780 -71.06 -50.48 28.00
C LYS A 780 -71.99 -51.59 28.44
N LEU A 781 -71.59 -52.38 29.44
CA LEU A 781 -72.44 -53.44 29.98
C LEU A 781 -73.53 -52.84 30.87
N ASP A 782 -74.76 -53.34 30.73
CA ASP A 782 -75.83 -53.01 31.65
C ASP A 782 -75.54 -53.67 33.00
N LYS A 783 -75.19 -52.83 33.98
CA LYS A 783 -74.87 -53.25 35.34
C LYS A 783 -75.99 -54.10 35.93
N ALA A 784 -77.26 -53.76 35.72
CA ALA A 784 -78.37 -54.51 36.32
C ALA A 784 -78.49 -55.91 35.70
N MET A 785 -78.40 -55.99 34.37
CA MET A 785 -78.52 -57.27 33.64
C MET A 785 -77.40 -58.26 33.99
N VAL A 786 -76.15 -57.78 34.08
CA VAL A 786 -75.01 -58.64 34.45
C VAL A 786 -75.15 -59.14 35.89
N MET A 787 -75.61 -58.28 36.79
CA MET A 787 -75.80 -58.58 38.20
C MET A 787 -76.96 -59.56 38.45
N GLU A 788 -78.07 -59.41 37.74
CA GLU A 788 -79.19 -60.38 37.77
C GLU A 788 -78.78 -61.76 37.27
N ARG A 789 -77.99 -61.82 36.20
CA ARG A 789 -77.46 -63.08 35.68
C ARG A 789 -76.53 -63.78 36.66
N LEU A 790 -75.61 -63.04 37.28
CA LEU A 790 -74.72 -63.54 38.32
C LEU A 790 -75.50 -64.04 39.54
N ALA A 791 -76.55 -63.32 39.96
CA ALA A 791 -77.41 -63.76 41.07
C ALA A 791 -78.18 -65.05 40.73
N ALA A 792 -78.63 -65.21 39.47
CA ALA A 792 -79.34 -66.41 39.02
C ALA A 792 -78.43 -67.66 38.92
N GLU A 793 -77.15 -67.49 38.59
CA GLU A 793 -76.19 -68.60 38.40
C GLU A 793 -75.66 -69.19 39.74
N LYS A 794 -75.90 -68.53 40.89
CA LYS A 794 -75.39 -68.90 42.23
C LYS A 794 -73.89 -69.30 42.24
N PRO A 795 -72.99 -68.39 41.84
CA PRO A 795 -71.57 -68.69 41.70
C PRO A 795 -70.89 -68.90 43.06
N ALA A 796 -69.82 -69.71 43.06
CA ALA A 796 -68.98 -69.91 44.25
C ALA A 796 -68.24 -68.61 44.63
N CYS A 797 -67.93 -68.42 45.92
CA CYS A 797 -67.21 -67.26 46.45
C CYS A 797 -65.88 -66.96 45.74
N VAL A 798 -65.21 -67.98 45.19
CA VAL A 798 -63.97 -67.82 44.42
C VAL A 798 -64.19 -66.96 43.17
N THR A 799 -65.33 -67.15 42.48
CA THR A 799 -65.71 -66.36 41.31
C THR A 799 -65.95 -64.89 41.66
N PHE A 800 -66.55 -64.63 42.83
CA PHE A 800 -66.72 -63.27 43.32
C PHE A 800 -65.37 -62.61 43.68
N ASP A 801 -64.45 -63.35 44.29
CA ASP A 801 -63.10 -62.84 44.58
C ASP A 801 -62.32 -62.51 43.30
N GLU A 802 -62.39 -63.37 42.28
CA GLU A 802 -61.78 -63.13 40.96
C GLU A 802 -62.31 -61.85 40.30
N GLU A 803 -63.63 -61.66 40.26
CA GLU A 803 -64.27 -60.46 39.69
C GLU A 803 -63.98 -59.19 40.51
N LEU A 804 -64.02 -59.27 41.85
CA LEU A 804 -63.67 -58.15 42.73
C LEU A 804 -62.21 -57.73 42.56
N GLN A 805 -61.28 -58.69 42.51
CA GLN A 805 -59.87 -58.44 42.27
C GLN A 805 -59.63 -57.82 40.90
N PHE A 806 -60.35 -58.26 39.87
CA PHE A 806 -60.28 -57.67 38.53
C PHE A 806 -60.64 -56.18 38.55
N TYR A 807 -61.81 -55.79 39.09
CA TYR A 807 -62.23 -54.39 39.12
C TYR A 807 -61.38 -53.53 40.06
N MET A 808 -60.92 -54.08 41.19
CA MET A 808 -59.98 -53.39 42.08
C MET A 808 -58.64 -53.12 41.38
N LYS A 809 -58.11 -54.09 40.64
CA LYS A 809 -56.89 -53.93 39.86
C LYS A 809 -57.06 -52.87 38.78
N VAL A 810 -58.18 -52.86 38.06
CA VAL A 810 -58.50 -51.81 37.07
C VAL A 810 -58.53 -50.42 37.73
N ALA A 811 -59.16 -50.28 38.90
CA ALA A 811 -59.21 -49.00 39.64
C ALA A 811 -57.81 -48.51 40.08
N GLN A 812 -56.88 -49.41 40.38
CA GLN A 812 -55.48 -49.09 40.69
C GLN A 812 -54.66 -48.77 39.44
N GLU A 813 -54.79 -49.58 38.38
CA GLU A 813 -54.09 -49.37 37.10
C GLU A 813 -54.36 -47.99 36.51
N VAL A 814 -55.62 -47.52 36.59
CA VAL A 814 -56.03 -46.21 36.06
C VAL A 814 -55.37 -45.06 36.84
N THR A 815 -55.12 -45.20 38.14
CA THR A 815 -54.41 -44.16 38.93
C THR A 815 -52.93 -44.05 38.63
N GLN A 816 -52.34 -45.11 38.07
CA GLN A 816 -50.93 -45.14 37.70
C GLN A 816 -50.69 -44.62 36.27
N GLN A 817 -51.76 -44.40 35.49
CA GLN A 817 -51.63 -43.85 34.14
C GLN A 817 -51.24 -42.36 34.20
N PRO A 818 -50.40 -41.88 33.26
CA PRO A 818 -50.07 -40.45 33.18
C PRO A 818 -51.34 -39.65 32.85
N LEU A 819 -51.61 -38.60 33.64
CA LEU A 819 -52.81 -37.77 33.51
C LEU A 819 -52.68 -36.67 32.44
N ILE A 820 -51.48 -36.47 31.90
CA ILE A 820 -51.16 -35.46 30.90
C ILE A 820 -50.41 -36.13 29.77
N LYS A 821 -50.83 -35.84 28.53
CA LYS A 821 -50.13 -36.26 27.31
C LYS A 821 -49.96 -35.05 26.40
N ASP A 822 -48.71 -34.63 26.21
CA ASP A 822 -48.38 -33.58 25.26
C ASP A 822 -48.13 -34.18 23.87
N GLU A 823 -48.76 -33.57 22.86
CA GLU A 823 -48.56 -33.87 21.45
C GLU A 823 -48.46 -32.54 20.68
N GLN A 824 -47.22 -32.14 20.39
CA GLN A 824 -46.90 -30.87 19.73
C GLN A 824 -47.56 -29.66 20.43
N PHE A 825 -48.40 -28.91 19.71
CA PHE A 825 -49.08 -27.72 20.21
C PHE A 825 -50.31 -27.98 21.10
N ILE A 826 -50.69 -29.25 21.33
CA ILE A 826 -51.86 -29.63 22.12
C ILE A 826 -51.43 -30.42 23.36
N ARG A 827 -51.88 -29.99 24.53
CA ARG A 827 -51.83 -30.77 25.78
C ARG A 827 -53.17 -31.49 26.01
N LEU A 828 -53.15 -32.80 26.11
CA LEU A 828 -54.33 -33.61 26.43
C LEU A 828 -54.37 -33.90 27.94
N GLN A 829 -55.42 -33.45 28.61
CA GLN A 829 -55.70 -33.76 30.01
C GLN A 829 -56.61 -34.99 30.12
N LEU A 830 -56.10 -36.03 30.78
CA LEU A 830 -56.79 -37.32 30.97
C LEU A 830 -57.38 -37.47 32.37
N ALA A 831 -57.15 -36.50 33.26
CA ALA A 831 -57.65 -36.55 34.64
C ALA A 831 -59.18 -36.76 34.74
N PRO A 832 -60.03 -36.06 33.97
CA PRO A 832 -61.48 -36.30 34.01
C PRO A 832 -61.84 -37.72 33.58
N LEU A 833 -61.28 -38.20 32.46
CA LEU A 833 -61.49 -39.57 31.97
C LEU A 833 -61.03 -40.62 32.99
N ALA A 834 -59.81 -40.49 33.52
CA ALA A 834 -59.24 -41.43 34.48
C ALA A 834 -60.09 -41.50 35.75
N TYR A 835 -60.57 -40.36 36.25
CA TYR A 835 -61.46 -40.29 37.41
C TYR A 835 -62.79 -41.02 37.14
N THR A 836 -63.44 -40.77 36.00
CA THR A 836 -64.71 -41.45 35.65
C THR A 836 -64.54 -42.96 35.48
N VAL A 837 -63.45 -43.42 34.85
CA VAL A 837 -63.16 -44.86 34.72
C VAL A 837 -62.92 -45.49 36.09
N GLN A 838 -62.21 -44.79 36.98
CA GLN A 838 -61.98 -45.24 38.35
C GLN A 838 -63.28 -45.32 39.15
N GLU A 839 -64.15 -44.32 39.07
CA GLU A 839 -65.47 -44.35 39.72
C GLU A 839 -66.30 -45.52 39.22
N HIS A 840 -66.37 -45.76 37.90
CA HIS A 840 -67.09 -46.90 37.37
C HIS A 840 -66.55 -48.24 37.89
N ALA A 841 -65.24 -48.42 37.98
CA ALA A 841 -64.63 -49.63 38.53
C ALA A 841 -64.95 -49.79 40.04
N ARG A 842 -64.92 -48.71 40.83
CA ARG A 842 -65.31 -48.73 42.24
C ARG A 842 -66.79 -49.06 42.44
N ASP A 843 -67.66 -48.52 41.59
CA ASP A 843 -69.08 -48.83 41.61
C ASP A 843 -69.35 -50.32 41.36
N TRP A 844 -68.61 -50.94 40.42
CA TRP A 844 -68.69 -52.37 40.18
C TRP A 844 -68.27 -53.19 41.41
N VAL A 845 -67.17 -52.81 42.08
CA VAL A 845 -66.72 -53.43 43.33
C VAL A 845 -67.80 -53.33 44.42
N VAL A 846 -68.41 -52.16 44.60
CA VAL A 846 -69.45 -51.94 45.61
C VAL A 846 -70.69 -52.77 45.31
N SER A 847 -71.16 -52.81 44.06
CA SER A 847 -72.35 -53.59 43.68
C SER A 847 -72.11 -55.10 43.80
N LEU A 848 -70.95 -55.60 43.36
CA LEU A 848 -70.57 -57.02 43.53
C LEU A 848 -70.46 -57.40 45.01
N GLY A 849 -69.85 -56.53 45.82
CA GLY A 849 -69.77 -56.73 47.28
C GLY A 849 -71.15 -56.78 47.94
N LYS A 850 -72.12 -55.98 47.47
CA LYS A 850 -73.51 -56.05 47.96
C LYS A 850 -74.18 -57.37 47.61
N LEU A 851 -74.09 -57.83 46.36
CA LEU A 851 -74.66 -59.13 45.96
C LEU A 851 -74.04 -60.29 46.74
N LEU A 852 -72.72 -60.30 46.91
CA LEU A 852 -72.04 -61.32 47.71
C LEU A 852 -72.55 -61.33 49.15
N ASN A 853 -72.72 -60.15 49.76
CA ASN A 853 -73.26 -60.02 51.11
C ASN A 853 -74.72 -60.49 51.20
N GLU A 854 -75.56 -60.17 50.21
CA GLU A 854 -76.95 -60.64 50.15
C GLU A 854 -77.02 -62.16 50.01
N SER A 855 -76.25 -62.75 49.10
CA SER A 855 -76.16 -64.21 48.90
C SER A 855 -75.64 -64.93 50.16
N ALA A 856 -74.56 -64.42 50.77
CA ALA A 856 -74.00 -65.00 52.00
C ALA A 856 -74.98 -64.87 53.18
N ARG A 857 -75.75 -63.78 53.25
CA ARG A 857 -76.79 -63.58 54.26
C ARG A 857 -77.94 -64.58 54.08
N GLU A 858 -78.38 -64.82 52.84
CA GLU A 858 -79.40 -65.84 52.54
C GLU A 858 -78.93 -67.25 52.89
N GLU A 859 -77.69 -67.63 52.52
CA GLU A 859 -77.11 -68.92 52.90
C GLU A 859 -76.97 -69.06 54.43
N LEU A 860 -76.55 -68.01 55.13
CA LEU A 860 -76.43 -68.02 56.58
C LEU A 860 -77.79 -68.17 57.27
N PHE A 861 -78.83 -67.50 56.77
CA PHE A 861 -80.20 -67.68 57.27
C PHE A 861 -80.71 -69.10 57.00
N SER A 862 -80.47 -69.66 55.81
CA SER A 862 -80.80 -71.05 55.48
C SER A 862 -80.08 -72.04 56.39
N LEU A 863 -78.77 -71.85 56.63
CA LEU A 863 -77.98 -72.68 57.53
C LEU A 863 -78.43 -72.53 58.99
N GLN A 864 -78.81 -71.33 59.41
CA GLN A 864 -79.36 -71.07 60.75
C GLN A 864 -80.70 -71.77 60.96
N GLU A 865 -81.57 -71.77 59.95
CA GLU A 865 -82.82 -72.56 59.94
C GLU A 865 -82.53 -74.07 59.98
N GLU A 866 -81.57 -74.56 59.18
CA GLU A 866 -81.16 -75.97 59.19
C GLU A 866 -80.55 -76.41 60.53
N ILE A 867 -79.70 -75.58 61.14
CA ILE A 867 -79.13 -75.84 62.47
C ILE A 867 -80.22 -75.78 63.54
N GLN A 868 -81.17 -74.84 63.48
CA GLN A 868 -82.31 -74.84 64.41
C GLN A 868 -83.12 -76.14 64.27
N VAL A 869 -83.45 -76.57 63.05
CA VAL A 869 -84.17 -77.81 62.79
C VAL A 869 -83.34 -79.05 63.18
N GLY A 870 -82.03 -79.03 62.96
CA GLY A 870 -81.09 -80.09 63.30
C GLY A 870 -80.87 -80.25 64.81
N VAL A 871 -80.78 -79.13 65.55
CA VAL A 871 -80.74 -79.10 67.02
C VAL A 871 -82.05 -79.63 67.60
N PHE A 872 -83.19 -79.26 67.02
CA PHE A 872 -84.49 -79.86 67.38
C PHE A 872 -84.55 -81.37 67.13
N ARG A 873 -83.89 -81.89 66.09
CA ARG A 873 -83.79 -83.33 65.84
C ARG A 873 -82.81 -84.06 66.77
N SER A 874 -81.69 -83.45 67.15
CA SER A 874 -80.73 -84.06 68.09
C SER A 874 -81.16 -83.97 69.56
N SER A 875 -81.99 -82.99 69.93
CA SER A 875 -82.62 -82.93 71.26
C SER A 875 -83.84 -83.85 71.40
N CYS A 876 -84.23 -84.55 70.33
CA CYS A 876 -85.31 -85.56 70.31
C CYS A 876 -84.80 -87.00 70.07
N MET A 877 -83.50 -87.27 70.26
CA MET A 877 -82.97 -88.64 70.43
C MET A 877 -82.53 -88.88 71.87
#